data_AF-A0A439D4U0-F1
#
_entry.id   AF-A0A439D4U0-F1
#
_cell.length_a   1.000
_cell.length_b   1.000
_cell.length_c   1.000
_cell.angle_alpha   90.00
_cell.angle_beta   90.00
_cell.angle_gamma   90.00
#
_symmetry.space_group_name_H-M   'P 1'
#
loop_
_entity.id
_entity.type
_entity.pdbx_description
1 polymer ?
#
loop_
_entity_poly.entity_id
_entity_poly.type
_entity_poly.pdbx_seq_one_letter_code
_entity_poly.pdbx_strand_id
1 'polypeptide(L)'
;MSAKPPSTSGIKVLYENVEGRVGRAGQGIDIVAVHGIGADPDTTWSGKGSTGERVNWLADSTMLPKAVPNARIMRFGYKSNWFGSRENEPQNTHPPKKTLVSQVADMLLRDLEYYRRGITRPIIFIAHSYGGLVLIHALRSSFDNRAEWLDPFGHTVGLVFFGTPFRGRQGLSLQQMVEAIAQSSPDIDIYPETMALSVEENPYLDDLVNRFMTARLKYPIPIRCFYETEPSPVSRVLKNSSLKDDYIVPQNSACLDISLGIERAPLERHHYNLQKFSGPEDKGYITVEKAIVNLVQGAESFMEKKYSFIYKGLFLGEVVREGTVRENAQKHDQESPEELKLLSILAAGHDHVTSKKFNPPKVENTCEWFLEDTTFRSWRDSVESSFLWVSAGPGCGKSVLSRSLIDDGQLSRSDTSIVCYYFFKDGDETRQRSANAISAILHQLLIQDPTGDFISYALKRYRNYGNALAANFSELWSLLLECATTPGAGEIVCALDALDECKEEDRNIIIDKLREFFSAIREDIDRVIDHEIPKRMSHFTKENRQRISERLKGIGNRTYLWLRLTFYIISQNPSDYDRPSDIEALLNNLPDEHAKAYEEILNRKKSKSMVRGAGEEASNYPSVTVQSPVLASIISLYGS
;
A
#
# COMPACT_ATOMS: atom_id res chain seq x y z
N MET A 1 52.95 10.66 -20.91
CA MET A 1 51.85 10.37 -19.96
C MET A 1 50.76 11.39 -20.22
N SER A 2 49.71 11.02 -20.95
CA SER A 2 48.53 11.89 -21.09
C SER A 2 47.82 11.91 -19.74
N ALA A 3 47.62 13.09 -19.15
CA ALA A 3 46.86 13.24 -17.92
C ALA A 3 45.47 12.60 -18.09
N LYS A 4 45.10 11.70 -17.18
CA LYS A 4 43.78 11.03 -17.18
C LYS A 4 42.72 12.12 -16.96
N PRO A 5 41.63 12.16 -17.76
CA PRO A 5 40.55 13.11 -17.50
C PRO A 5 39.97 12.85 -16.09
N PRO A 6 39.61 13.90 -15.34
CA PRO A 6 39.10 13.76 -13.98
C PRO A 6 37.82 12.93 -13.98
N SER A 7 37.70 12.02 -13.01
CA SER A 7 36.47 11.23 -12.81
C SER A 7 35.31 12.17 -12.48
N THR A 8 34.17 11.94 -13.15
CA THR A 8 33.00 12.82 -13.00
C THR A 8 32.08 12.27 -11.91
N SER A 9 31.86 13.06 -10.86
CA SER A 9 30.83 12.75 -9.86
C SER A 9 29.42 12.83 -10.47
N GLY A 10 28.47 12.21 -9.80
CA GLY A 10 27.08 12.09 -10.17
C GLY A 10 26.76 10.97 -11.16
N ILE A 11 25.51 10.94 -11.62
CA ILE A 11 25.06 10.02 -12.66
C ILE A 11 25.70 10.38 -14.00
N LYS A 12 26.21 9.37 -14.70
CA LYS A 12 26.65 9.42 -16.10
C LYS A 12 26.02 8.27 -16.87
N VAL A 13 25.40 8.60 -18.01
CA VAL A 13 24.90 7.61 -18.95
C VAL A 13 26.07 6.99 -19.70
N LEU A 14 26.21 5.68 -19.62
CA LEU A 14 27.24 4.89 -20.30
C LEU A 14 26.73 4.34 -21.63
N TYR A 15 25.45 3.98 -21.67
CA TYR A 15 24.77 3.46 -22.86
C TYR A 15 23.31 3.89 -22.83
N GLU A 16 22.80 4.36 -23.96
CA GLU A 16 21.38 4.57 -24.21
C GLU A 16 21.14 4.42 -25.72
N ASN A 17 20.19 3.58 -26.11
CA ASN A 17 19.84 3.44 -27.52
C ASN A 17 19.10 4.70 -28.01
N VAL A 18 19.78 5.52 -28.82
CA VAL A 18 19.28 6.83 -29.29
C VAL A 18 18.18 6.68 -30.35
N GLU A 19 18.16 5.57 -31.10
CA GLU A 19 17.11 5.30 -32.10
C GLU A 19 15.73 5.05 -31.45
N GLY A 20 15.70 4.73 -30.15
CA GLY A 20 14.49 4.56 -29.35
C GLY A 20 13.86 5.86 -28.84
N ARG A 21 14.42 7.05 -29.13
CA ARG A 21 13.82 8.34 -28.72
C ARG A 21 12.46 8.64 -29.35
N VAL A 22 12.05 7.86 -30.35
CA VAL A 22 10.73 7.92 -31.00
C VAL A 22 9.72 6.95 -30.38
N GLY A 23 10.13 6.14 -29.39
CA GLY A 23 9.23 5.30 -28.59
C GLY A 23 8.57 6.12 -27.48
N ARG A 24 7.25 5.94 -27.30
CA ARG A 24 6.47 6.57 -26.21
C ARG A 24 7.17 6.41 -24.85
N ALA A 25 7.07 7.42 -23.98
CA ALA A 25 7.44 7.30 -22.57
C ALA A 25 6.80 6.01 -21.99
N GLY A 26 7.63 5.00 -21.68
CA GLY A 26 7.18 3.70 -21.18
C GLY A 26 7.84 2.44 -21.76
N GLN A 27 8.71 2.52 -22.79
CA GLN A 27 9.42 1.35 -23.30
C GLN A 27 10.90 1.34 -22.85
N GLY A 28 11.32 0.34 -22.06
CA GLY A 28 12.72 0.10 -21.68
C GLY A 28 12.97 -0.01 -20.17
N ILE A 29 14.23 -0.12 -19.76
CA ILE A 29 14.65 -0.27 -18.35
C ILE A 29 15.86 0.61 -18.03
N ASP A 30 15.95 1.12 -16.81
CA ASP A 30 17.16 1.79 -16.31
C ASP A 30 18.01 0.79 -15.53
N ILE A 31 19.32 0.81 -15.77
CA ILE A 31 20.31 0.08 -14.98
C ILE A 31 21.26 1.10 -14.37
N VAL A 32 21.33 1.17 -13.03
CA VAL A 32 22.17 2.15 -12.32
C VAL A 32 23.22 1.42 -11.48
N ALA A 33 24.49 1.65 -11.82
CA ALA A 33 25.63 1.05 -11.16
C ALA A 33 26.23 1.99 -10.08
N VAL A 34 26.37 1.49 -8.85
CA VAL A 34 26.88 2.24 -7.67
C VAL A 34 28.18 1.60 -7.17
N HIS A 35 29.29 2.33 -7.28
CA HIS A 35 30.60 1.82 -6.90
C HIS A 35 30.82 1.81 -5.37
N GLY A 36 31.84 1.06 -4.94
CA GLY A 36 32.25 0.98 -3.54
C GLY A 36 33.16 2.11 -3.09
N ILE A 37 33.57 2.03 -1.82
CA ILE A 37 34.51 2.98 -1.21
C ILE A 37 35.90 2.87 -1.84
N GLY A 38 36.61 4.01 -1.95
CA GLY A 38 37.95 4.08 -2.52
C GLY A 38 38.02 3.58 -3.96
N ALA A 39 36.95 3.70 -4.75
CA ALA A 39 36.91 3.20 -6.12
C ALA A 39 36.60 4.33 -7.11
N ASP A 40 37.30 4.35 -8.24
CA ASP A 40 37.03 5.31 -9.31
C ASP A 40 35.77 4.88 -10.10
N PRO A 41 34.74 5.75 -10.22
CA PRO A 41 33.45 5.38 -10.78
C PRO A 41 33.49 4.93 -12.24
N ASP A 42 34.44 5.44 -13.02
CA ASP A 42 34.54 5.14 -14.46
C ASP A 42 35.36 3.86 -14.74
N THR A 43 36.17 3.41 -13.76
CA THR A 43 37.06 2.23 -13.91
C THR A 43 36.66 1.05 -13.02
N THR A 44 35.80 1.25 -12.01
CA THR A 44 35.32 0.21 -11.08
C THR A 44 34.73 -0.99 -11.82
N TRP A 45 34.06 -0.74 -12.94
CA TRP A 45 33.35 -1.73 -13.75
C TRP A 45 34.18 -2.25 -14.91
N SER A 46 35.51 -2.05 -14.88
CA SER A 46 36.39 -2.44 -15.97
C SER A 46 37.30 -3.62 -15.58
N GLY A 47 37.28 -4.69 -16.38
CA GLY A 47 38.27 -5.76 -16.32
C GLY A 47 39.40 -5.58 -17.33
N LYS A 48 40.35 -6.51 -17.31
CA LYS A 48 41.47 -6.56 -18.25
C LYS A 48 41.14 -7.61 -19.32
N GLY A 49 41.00 -7.16 -20.56
CA GLY A 49 40.68 -8.02 -21.70
C GLY A 49 41.87 -8.84 -22.18
N SER A 50 41.62 -9.65 -23.21
CA SER A 50 42.57 -10.64 -23.73
C SER A 50 43.87 -10.02 -24.27
N THR A 51 43.83 -8.78 -24.75
CA THR A 51 45.01 -8.05 -25.25
C THR A 51 45.58 -7.08 -24.21
N GLY A 52 45.05 -7.10 -22.98
CA GLY A 52 45.44 -6.22 -21.89
C GLY A 52 44.71 -4.87 -21.87
N GLU A 53 43.78 -4.66 -22.79
CA GLU A 53 42.88 -3.51 -22.85
C GLU A 53 41.92 -3.46 -21.65
N ARG A 54 41.42 -2.27 -21.35
CA ARG A 54 40.43 -2.07 -20.28
C ARG A 54 39.02 -2.24 -20.85
N VAL A 55 38.28 -3.24 -20.40
CA VAL A 55 36.93 -3.57 -20.89
C VAL A 55 35.90 -3.18 -19.84
N ASN A 56 35.08 -2.16 -20.12
CA ASN A 56 33.97 -1.76 -19.25
C ASN A 56 32.68 -2.46 -19.69
N TRP A 57 32.29 -3.53 -18.99
CA TRP A 57 31.17 -4.38 -19.38
C TRP A 57 29.80 -3.71 -19.33
N LEU A 58 29.67 -2.56 -18.66
CA LEU A 58 28.45 -1.74 -18.66
C LEU A 58 28.32 -0.86 -19.90
N ALA A 59 29.42 -0.61 -20.62
CA ALA A 59 29.47 0.27 -21.79
C ALA A 59 29.86 -0.44 -23.09
N ASP A 60 30.53 -1.59 -23.00
CA ASP A 60 31.00 -2.34 -24.15
C ASP A 60 29.83 -2.88 -24.97
N SER A 61 29.78 -2.51 -26.26
CA SER A 61 28.70 -2.89 -27.18
C SER A 61 28.51 -4.40 -27.38
N THR A 62 29.47 -5.23 -26.97
CA THR A 62 29.40 -6.69 -27.06
C THR A 62 28.94 -7.37 -25.77
N MET A 63 28.76 -6.60 -24.68
CA MET A 63 28.43 -7.10 -23.34
C MET A 63 27.03 -6.65 -22.89
N LEU A 64 26.88 -5.98 -21.75
CA LEU A 64 25.55 -5.69 -21.17
C LEU A 64 24.64 -4.88 -22.12
N PRO A 65 25.13 -3.87 -22.85
CA PRO A 65 24.39 -3.24 -23.94
C PRO A 65 23.78 -4.22 -24.97
N LYS A 66 24.49 -5.29 -25.34
CA LYS A 66 24.00 -6.32 -26.26
C LYS A 66 22.96 -7.23 -25.62
N ALA A 67 23.19 -7.60 -24.35
CA ALA A 67 22.28 -8.47 -23.61
C ALA A 67 20.94 -7.78 -23.28
N VAL A 68 20.97 -6.46 -23.07
CA VAL A 68 19.78 -5.66 -22.72
C VAL A 68 19.70 -4.40 -23.62
N PRO A 69 19.34 -4.56 -24.90
CA PRO A 69 19.43 -3.48 -25.90
C PRO A 69 18.51 -2.29 -25.60
N ASN A 70 17.41 -2.52 -24.87
CA ASN A 70 16.44 -1.50 -24.47
C ASN A 70 16.77 -0.84 -23.10
N ALA A 71 17.97 -1.09 -22.56
CA ALA A 71 18.40 -0.46 -21.32
C ALA A 71 19.00 0.94 -21.58
N ARG A 72 18.76 1.86 -20.64
CA ARG A 72 19.70 2.96 -20.38
C ARG A 72 20.57 2.55 -19.20
N ILE A 73 21.86 2.43 -19.45
CA ILE A 73 22.85 2.02 -18.46
C ILE A 73 23.57 3.26 -17.96
N MET A 74 23.56 3.44 -16.65
CA MET A 74 24.13 4.58 -15.94
C MET A 74 25.06 4.09 -14.84
N ARG A 75 26.03 4.94 -14.50
CA ARG A 75 26.81 4.79 -13.28
C ARG A 75 26.64 6.03 -12.42
N PHE A 76 26.50 5.84 -11.12
CA PHE A 76 26.54 6.91 -10.13
C PHE A 76 27.95 6.99 -9.54
N GLY A 77 28.59 8.14 -9.69
CA GLY A 77 29.89 8.42 -9.10
C GLY A 77 29.77 9.34 -7.90
N TYR A 78 30.51 9.05 -6.84
CA TYR A 78 30.65 9.97 -5.71
C TYR A 78 32.11 10.03 -5.29
N LYS A 79 32.49 11.12 -4.63
CA LYS A 79 33.80 11.16 -3.98
C LYS A 79 33.78 10.14 -2.85
N SER A 80 34.35 8.98 -3.10
CA SER A 80 34.50 7.93 -2.11
C SER A 80 35.63 8.19 -1.11
N ASN A 81 36.18 9.41 -1.13
CA ASN A 81 37.09 9.96 -0.12
C ASN A 81 36.25 10.25 1.13
N TRP A 82 35.82 9.21 1.82
CA TRP A 82 35.13 9.30 3.11
C TRP A 82 36.08 9.71 4.25
N PHE A 83 37.30 10.13 3.89
CA PHE A 83 38.49 10.14 4.72
C PHE A 83 39.30 11.42 4.51
N GLY A 84 39.91 11.87 5.59
CA GLY A 84 40.40 13.24 5.77
C GLY A 84 41.70 13.63 5.09
N SER A 85 42.08 14.90 5.29
CA SER A 85 43.09 15.68 4.53
C SER A 85 44.53 15.16 4.63
N ARG A 86 45.38 15.55 3.68
CA ARG A 86 46.84 15.31 3.69
C ARG A 86 47.47 15.80 5.00
N GLU A 87 48.37 15.00 5.60
CA GLU A 87 49.23 15.40 6.74
C GLU A 87 50.07 16.68 6.48
N ASN A 88 50.18 17.12 5.21
CA ASN A 88 50.94 18.30 4.79
C ASN A 88 50.08 19.52 4.43
N GLU A 89 48.75 19.51 4.63
CA GLU A 89 47.96 20.75 4.54
C GLU A 89 48.11 21.55 5.85
N PRO A 90 48.41 22.86 5.77
CA PRO A 90 48.58 23.69 6.95
C PRO A 90 47.32 23.61 7.84
N GLN A 91 47.52 23.41 9.14
CA GLN A 91 46.51 23.16 10.19
C GLN A 91 45.39 24.23 10.35
N ASN A 92 45.26 25.18 9.44
CA ASN A 92 44.36 26.33 9.53
C ASN A 92 43.11 26.28 8.63
N THR A 93 42.80 25.14 8.00
CA THR A 93 41.52 24.99 7.28
C THR A 93 40.78 23.77 7.81
N HIS A 94 39.61 24.03 8.40
CA HIS A 94 38.56 23.15 8.91
C HIS A 94 38.79 21.62 8.87
N PRO A 95 38.44 20.89 9.95
CA PRO A 95 38.56 19.43 9.98
C PRO A 95 37.87 18.80 8.75
N PRO A 96 38.46 17.76 8.14
CA PRO A 96 37.93 17.15 6.93
C PRO A 96 36.47 16.72 7.14
N LYS A 97 35.58 17.17 6.23
CA LYS A 97 34.16 16.85 6.28
C LYS A 97 33.98 15.34 6.02
N LYS A 98 33.67 14.60 7.08
CA LYS A 98 33.26 13.19 7.02
C LYS A 98 32.04 13.06 6.11
N THR A 99 32.17 12.31 5.02
CA THR A 99 31.04 12.04 4.11
C THR A 99 30.30 10.79 4.60
N LEU A 100 29.06 10.95 5.03
CA LEU A 100 28.24 9.86 5.56
C LEU A 100 27.58 9.05 4.44
N VAL A 101 27.32 7.76 4.67
CA VAL A 101 26.54 6.91 3.74
C VAL A 101 25.20 7.56 3.40
N SER A 102 24.53 8.15 4.39
CA SER A 102 23.27 8.86 4.22
C SER A 102 23.39 10.04 3.25
N GLN A 103 24.47 10.83 3.36
CA GLN A 103 24.70 11.96 2.45
C GLN A 103 24.93 11.51 1.01
N VAL A 104 25.68 10.42 0.81
CA VAL A 104 25.88 9.85 -0.53
C VAL A 104 24.58 9.27 -1.06
N ALA A 105 23.77 8.65 -0.21
CA ALA A 105 22.44 8.15 -0.57
C ALA A 105 21.53 9.30 -1.04
N ASP A 106 21.52 10.43 -0.34
CA ASP A 106 20.76 11.61 -0.75
C ASP A 106 21.25 12.19 -2.07
N MET A 107 22.57 12.20 -2.30
CA MET A 107 23.15 12.59 -3.61
C MET A 107 22.67 11.67 -4.73
N LEU A 108 22.64 10.35 -4.50
CA LEU A 108 22.11 9.39 -5.47
C LEU A 108 20.64 9.66 -5.76
N LEU A 109 19.82 9.92 -4.73
CA LEU A 109 18.39 10.20 -4.91
C LEU A 109 18.15 11.49 -5.71
N ARG A 110 18.89 12.56 -5.43
CA ARG A 110 18.80 13.84 -6.16
C ARG A 110 19.20 13.70 -7.63
N ASP A 111 20.27 12.95 -7.90
CA ASP A 111 20.68 12.70 -9.28
C ASP A 111 19.64 11.84 -10.01
N LEU A 112 19.10 10.80 -9.36
CA LEU A 112 18.03 9.99 -9.93
C LEU A 112 16.80 10.84 -10.26
N GLU A 113 16.40 11.74 -9.36
CA GLU A 113 15.29 12.67 -9.58
C GLU A 113 15.52 13.53 -10.83
N TYR A 114 16.72 14.09 -10.99
CA TYR A 114 17.07 14.90 -12.15
C TYR A 114 17.07 14.07 -13.46
N TYR A 115 17.80 12.95 -13.49
CA TYR A 115 17.98 12.13 -14.70
C TYR A 115 16.75 11.28 -15.07
N ARG A 116 15.79 11.14 -14.16
CA ARG A 116 14.53 10.41 -14.37
C ARG A 116 13.29 11.30 -14.29
N ARG A 117 13.44 12.63 -14.34
CA ARG A 117 12.29 13.54 -14.40
C ARG A 117 11.40 13.19 -15.61
N GLY A 118 10.15 12.84 -15.34
CA GLY A 118 9.19 12.41 -16.37
C GLY A 118 9.43 11.01 -16.94
N ILE A 119 10.32 10.22 -16.34
CA ILE A 119 10.65 8.86 -16.77
C ILE A 119 10.17 7.86 -15.69
N THR A 120 9.25 6.98 -16.08
CA THR A 120 8.65 5.95 -15.22
C THR A 120 9.19 4.54 -15.46
N ARG A 121 10.22 4.39 -16.32
CA ARG A 121 10.76 3.06 -16.67
C ARG A 121 11.23 2.30 -15.43
N PRO A 122 11.06 0.97 -15.34
CA PRO A 122 11.61 0.17 -14.26
C PRO A 122 13.12 0.40 -14.03
N ILE A 123 13.61 0.16 -12.81
CA ILE A 123 15.01 0.35 -12.44
C ILE A 123 15.60 -0.95 -11.87
N ILE A 124 16.76 -1.35 -12.37
CA ILE A 124 17.65 -2.31 -11.73
C ILE A 124 18.84 -1.55 -11.18
N PHE A 125 19.21 -1.82 -9.93
CA PHE A 125 20.45 -1.31 -9.37
C PHE A 125 21.51 -2.40 -9.28
N ILE A 126 22.74 -2.01 -9.56
CA ILE A 126 23.93 -2.86 -9.44
C ILE A 126 24.87 -2.16 -8.48
N ALA A 127 25.32 -2.83 -7.43
CA ALA A 127 26.16 -2.21 -6.42
C ALA A 127 27.34 -3.10 -6.01
N HIS A 128 28.48 -2.48 -5.78
CA HIS A 128 29.69 -3.17 -5.30
C HIS A 128 30.09 -2.66 -3.91
N SER A 129 30.43 -3.58 -3.02
CA SER A 129 30.95 -3.31 -1.69
C SER A 129 30.10 -2.26 -0.95
N TYR A 130 30.71 -1.20 -0.39
CA TYR A 130 30.00 -0.13 0.32
C TYR A 130 28.94 0.61 -0.51
N GLY A 131 29.01 0.55 -1.85
CA GLY A 131 27.96 1.10 -2.72
C GLY A 131 26.61 0.42 -2.50
N GLY A 132 26.61 -0.85 -2.05
CA GLY A 132 25.37 -1.54 -1.71
C GLY A 132 24.69 -0.99 -0.45
N LEU A 133 25.48 -0.49 0.51
CA LEU A 133 24.95 0.17 1.71
C LEU A 133 24.38 1.56 1.38
N VAL A 134 25.06 2.33 0.52
CA VAL A 134 24.54 3.58 -0.04
C VAL A 134 23.20 3.34 -0.73
N LEU A 135 23.12 2.29 -1.56
CA LEU A 135 21.92 1.94 -2.28
C LEU A 135 20.77 1.53 -1.34
N ILE A 136 21.01 0.65 -0.38
CA ILE A 136 19.97 0.25 0.58
C ILE A 136 19.48 1.46 1.38
N HIS A 137 20.38 2.35 1.81
CA HIS A 137 20.01 3.58 2.50
C HIS A 137 19.16 4.51 1.61
N ALA A 138 19.54 4.70 0.35
CA ALA A 138 18.79 5.52 -0.60
C ALA A 138 17.37 4.95 -0.82
N LEU A 139 17.28 3.65 -1.10
CA LEU A 139 16.00 2.98 -1.30
C LEU A 139 15.12 3.06 -0.06
N ARG A 140 15.68 2.83 1.13
CA ARG A 140 14.93 2.94 2.38
C ARG A 140 14.45 4.38 2.64
N SER A 141 15.30 5.38 2.42
CA SER A 141 14.94 6.79 2.56
C SER A 141 13.79 7.17 1.61
N SER A 142 13.85 6.71 0.35
CA SER A 142 12.78 6.95 -0.61
C SER A 142 11.47 6.22 -0.30
N PHE A 143 11.54 5.03 0.33
CA PHE A 143 10.37 4.30 0.79
C PHE A 143 9.66 5.03 1.93
N ASP A 144 10.43 5.59 2.86
CA ASP A 144 9.91 6.29 4.04
C ASP A 144 9.36 7.68 3.67
N ASN A 145 9.99 8.35 2.70
CA ASN A 145 9.67 9.72 2.32
C ASN A 145 9.23 9.82 0.85
N ARG A 146 8.18 9.07 0.48
CA ARG A 146 7.66 9.02 -0.91
C ARG A 146 7.19 10.37 -1.47
N ALA A 147 6.84 11.32 -0.59
CA ALA A 147 6.46 12.67 -1.00
C ALA A 147 7.68 13.54 -1.38
N GLU A 148 8.85 13.23 -0.84
CA GLU A 148 10.10 13.96 -1.06
C GLU A 148 10.85 13.45 -2.31
N TRP A 149 10.78 12.14 -2.56
CA TRP A 149 11.51 11.49 -3.65
C TRP A 149 10.53 10.96 -4.70
N LEU A 150 10.88 10.97 -6.00
CA LEU A 150 10.10 10.41 -7.11
C LEU A 150 9.97 8.86 -7.08
N ASP A 151 9.85 8.29 -5.88
CA ASP A 151 9.77 6.88 -5.50
C ASP A 151 10.72 5.93 -6.27
N PRO A 152 12.06 6.11 -6.22
CA PRO A 152 13.00 5.12 -6.76
C PRO A 152 12.76 3.71 -6.22
N PHE A 153 12.37 3.56 -4.95
CA PHE A 153 11.98 2.27 -4.38
C PHE A 153 10.81 1.65 -5.16
N GLY A 154 9.75 2.41 -5.43
CA GLY A 154 8.58 2.00 -6.21
C GLY A 154 8.91 1.54 -7.62
N HIS A 155 9.88 2.19 -8.28
CA HIS A 155 10.32 1.82 -9.63
C HIS A 155 11.36 0.69 -9.67
N THR A 156 11.92 0.28 -8.52
CA THR A 156 12.94 -0.77 -8.45
C THR A 156 12.33 -2.15 -8.67
N VAL A 157 12.88 -2.89 -9.64
CA VAL A 157 12.45 -4.25 -10.03
C VAL A 157 13.51 -5.32 -9.84
N GLY A 158 14.74 -4.93 -9.49
CA GLY A 158 15.80 -5.87 -9.23
C GLY A 158 17.03 -5.20 -8.61
N LEU A 159 17.72 -5.95 -7.76
CA LEU A 159 18.94 -5.53 -7.10
C LEU A 159 20.05 -6.56 -7.31
N VAL A 160 21.23 -6.09 -7.70
CA VAL A 160 22.43 -6.92 -7.87
C VAL A 160 23.53 -6.38 -6.95
N PHE A 161 24.07 -7.23 -6.10
CA PHE A 161 25.11 -6.87 -5.13
C PHE A 161 26.35 -7.72 -5.34
N PHE A 162 27.52 -7.07 -5.36
CA PHE A 162 28.84 -7.70 -5.36
C PHE A 162 29.52 -7.44 -4.02
N GLY A 163 29.63 -8.45 -3.17
CA GLY A 163 30.40 -8.37 -1.91
C GLY A 163 29.98 -7.22 -1.00
N THR A 164 28.69 -6.90 -0.91
CA THR A 164 28.22 -5.81 -0.03
C THR A 164 28.27 -6.26 1.43
N PRO A 165 28.94 -5.56 2.35
CA PRO A 165 29.07 -5.99 3.75
C PRO A 165 27.82 -5.67 4.57
N PHE A 166 26.72 -6.42 4.35
CA PHE A 166 25.42 -6.14 4.98
C PHE A 166 25.46 -6.25 6.52
N ARG A 167 26.31 -7.11 7.07
CA ARG A 167 26.46 -7.35 8.52
C ARG A 167 27.79 -6.86 9.07
N GLY A 168 28.41 -5.90 8.39
CA GLY A 168 29.80 -5.53 8.65
C GLY A 168 30.77 -6.58 8.10
N ARG A 169 31.95 -6.74 8.71
CA ARG A 169 32.99 -7.65 8.23
C ARG A 169 33.85 -8.16 9.39
N GLN A 170 34.55 -9.25 9.16
CA GLN A 170 35.57 -9.78 10.07
C GLN A 170 36.97 -9.44 9.53
N GLY A 171 37.95 -9.24 10.41
CA GLY A 171 39.37 -9.14 10.04
C GLY A 171 39.94 -7.72 9.90
N LEU A 172 40.45 -7.37 8.71
CA LEU A 172 41.28 -6.18 8.41
C LEU A 172 40.64 -4.87 8.90
N SER A 173 41.31 -3.72 8.92
CA SER A 173 40.68 -2.39 9.12
C SER A 173 40.19 -1.79 7.78
N LEU A 174 39.28 -0.81 7.82
CA LEU A 174 38.82 -0.10 6.61
C LEU A 174 39.98 0.59 5.90
N GLN A 175 40.92 1.12 6.68
CA GLN A 175 42.18 1.68 6.21
C GLN A 175 43.01 0.62 5.46
N GLN A 176 43.19 -0.57 6.00
CA GLN A 176 43.94 -1.66 5.37
C GLN A 176 43.31 -2.12 4.04
N MET A 177 41.98 -2.19 3.95
CA MET A 177 41.30 -2.51 2.68
C MET A 177 41.52 -1.44 1.62
N VAL A 178 41.43 -0.19 2.05
CA VAL A 178 41.57 0.98 1.21
C VAL A 178 43.02 1.10 0.70
N GLU A 179 44.01 0.92 1.57
CA GLU A 179 45.42 0.79 1.19
C GLU A 179 45.65 -0.38 0.22
N ALA A 180 44.97 -1.51 0.42
CA ALA A 180 45.08 -2.66 -0.48
C ALA A 180 44.43 -2.41 -1.85
N ILE A 181 43.32 -1.68 -1.91
CA ILE A 181 42.70 -1.23 -3.16
C ILE A 181 43.64 -0.29 -3.90
N ALA A 182 44.25 0.70 -3.23
CA ALA A 182 45.23 1.60 -3.85
C ALA A 182 46.42 0.84 -4.43
N GLN A 183 46.99 -0.13 -3.71
CA GLN A 183 48.17 -0.86 -4.18
C GLN A 183 47.86 -1.84 -5.31
N SER A 184 46.65 -2.42 -5.34
CA SER A 184 46.20 -3.30 -6.43
C SER A 184 45.68 -2.52 -7.65
N SER A 185 45.34 -1.23 -7.47
CA SER A 185 44.85 -0.33 -8.51
C SER A 185 45.50 1.05 -8.33
N PRO A 186 46.76 1.24 -8.79
CA PRO A 186 47.56 2.43 -8.51
C PRO A 186 47.00 3.74 -9.10
N ASP A 187 45.97 3.66 -9.92
CA ASP A 187 45.24 4.79 -10.50
C ASP A 187 44.19 5.41 -9.53
N ILE A 188 44.09 4.91 -8.30
CA ILE A 188 43.07 5.31 -7.32
C ILE A 188 43.68 6.24 -6.27
N ASP A 189 43.22 7.49 -6.23
CA ASP A 189 43.57 8.45 -5.17
C ASP A 189 42.81 8.10 -3.88
N ILE A 190 43.55 7.95 -2.78
CA ILE A 190 43.03 7.49 -1.49
C ILE A 190 43.61 8.34 -0.36
N TYR A 191 42.76 8.70 0.60
CA TYR A 191 43.13 9.40 1.83
C TYR A 191 42.69 8.56 3.04
N PRO A 192 43.45 8.47 4.16
CA PRO A 192 43.08 7.70 5.34
C PRO A 192 42.40 8.58 6.40
N GLU A 193 41.31 8.08 7.02
CA GLU A 193 40.71 8.50 8.32
C GLU A 193 39.18 8.64 8.29
N THR A 194 38.44 7.60 8.73
CA THR A 194 37.32 7.62 9.70
C THR A 194 36.72 6.22 9.86
N MET A 195 36.63 5.75 11.11
CA MET A 195 36.27 4.39 11.55
C MET A 195 34.77 4.22 11.88
N ALA A 196 33.83 4.68 11.04
CA ALA A 196 32.40 4.72 11.46
C ALA A 196 31.57 3.46 11.10
N LEU A 197 32.05 2.59 10.21
CA LEU A 197 31.30 1.41 9.73
C LEU A 197 32.10 0.12 9.81
N SER A 198 33.20 0.14 10.55
CA SER A 198 34.27 -0.87 10.50
C SER A 198 34.23 -1.90 11.62
N VAL A 199 33.19 -1.93 12.44
CA VAL A 199 33.08 -2.86 13.58
C VAL A 199 32.25 -4.08 13.18
N GLU A 200 32.68 -5.25 13.65
CA GLU A 200 31.85 -6.45 13.75
C GLU A 200 30.52 -6.10 14.43
N GLU A 201 29.41 -6.71 13.99
CA GLU A 201 28.08 -6.47 14.57
C GLU A 201 27.75 -4.98 14.67
N ASN A 202 27.70 -4.30 13.52
CA ASN A 202 27.30 -2.89 13.50
C ASN A 202 25.78 -2.79 13.63
N PRO A 203 25.24 -2.38 14.80
CA PRO A 203 23.79 -2.38 15.02
C PRO A 203 23.07 -1.41 14.09
N TYR A 204 23.77 -0.39 13.58
CA TYR A 204 23.24 0.52 12.57
C TYR A 204 23.12 -0.15 11.20
N LEU A 205 24.08 -1.00 10.80
CA LEU A 205 23.98 -1.76 9.55
C LEU A 205 22.90 -2.83 9.66
N ASP A 206 22.83 -3.52 10.80
CA ASP A 206 21.77 -4.50 11.05
C ASP A 206 20.39 -3.83 11.05
N ASP A 207 20.22 -2.68 11.70
CA ASP A 207 18.98 -1.88 11.64
C ASP A 207 18.64 -1.46 10.20
N LEU A 208 19.62 -0.92 9.46
CA LEU A 208 19.40 -0.48 8.08
C LEU A 208 18.96 -1.63 7.18
N VAL A 209 19.64 -2.77 7.27
CA VAL A 209 19.31 -3.98 6.50
C VAL A 209 17.97 -4.54 6.94
N ASN A 210 17.68 -4.60 8.24
CA ASN A 210 16.39 -5.08 8.76
C ASN A 210 15.24 -4.19 8.28
N ARG A 211 15.36 -2.86 8.39
CA ARG A 211 14.33 -1.92 7.90
C ARG A 211 14.11 -2.02 6.39
N PHE A 212 15.18 -2.23 5.62
CA PHE A 212 15.07 -2.49 4.19
C PHE A 212 14.38 -3.83 3.89
N MET A 213 14.74 -4.90 4.59
CA MET A 213 14.13 -6.21 4.43
C MET A 213 12.65 -6.20 4.83
N THR A 214 12.28 -5.47 5.89
CA THR A 214 10.89 -5.22 6.29
C THR A 214 10.13 -4.46 5.20
N ALA A 215 10.72 -3.44 4.59
CA ALA A 215 10.10 -2.76 3.45
C ALA A 215 9.87 -3.71 2.27
N ARG A 216 10.82 -4.64 2.06
CA ARG A 216 10.77 -5.66 1.01
C ARG A 216 9.73 -6.76 1.29
N LEU A 217 9.27 -6.97 2.52
CA LEU A 217 8.13 -7.85 2.78
C LEU A 217 6.86 -7.33 2.09
N LYS A 218 6.71 -6.01 1.96
CA LYS A 218 5.61 -5.38 1.23
C LYS A 218 5.77 -5.51 -0.28
N TYR A 219 7.00 -5.47 -0.76
CA TYR A 219 7.34 -5.55 -2.18
C TYR A 219 8.56 -6.46 -2.35
N PRO A 220 8.39 -7.74 -2.72
CA PRO A 220 9.46 -8.74 -2.70
C PRO A 220 10.42 -8.55 -3.89
N ILE A 221 11.11 -7.41 -3.93
CA ILE A 221 12.08 -7.04 -4.96
C ILE A 221 13.09 -8.18 -5.07
N PRO A 222 13.27 -8.78 -6.26
CA PRO A 222 14.27 -9.81 -6.48
C PRO A 222 15.69 -9.29 -6.24
N ILE A 223 16.50 -10.07 -5.53
CA ILE A 223 17.89 -9.73 -5.18
C ILE A 223 18.83 -10.81 -5.69
N ARG A 224 19.98 -10.41 -6.25
CA ARG A 224 21.08 -11.27 -6.67
C ARG A 224 22.34 -10.87 -5.91
N CYS A 225 22.82 -11.73 -5.02
CA CYS A 225 24.04 -11.50 -4.26
C CYS A 225 25.18 -12.37 -4.83
N PHE A 226 26.26 -11.72 -5.24
CA PHE A 226 27.50 -12.34 -5.66
C PHE A 226 28.56 -12.20 -4.57
N TYR A 227 29.22 -13.30 -4.23
CA TYR A 227 30.26 -13.34 -3.19
C TYR A 227 31.56 -13.93 -3.71
N GLU A 228 32.67 -13.50 -3.10
CA GLU A 228 34.02 -13.97 -3.41
C GLU A 228 34.24 -15.42 -2.95
N THR A 229 35.00 -16.19 -3.72
CA THR A 229 35.46 -17.53 -3.34
C THR A 229 36.98 -17.67 -3.36
N GLU A 230 37.70 -16.60 -3.66
CA GLU A 230 39.15 -16.52 -3.51
C GLU A 230 39.51 -15.51 -2.41
N PRO A 231 40.39 -15.86 -1.46
CA PRO A 231 40.90 -14.92 -0.48
C PRO A 231 41.58 -13.72 -1.16
N SER A 232 41.37 -12.53 -0.62
CA SER A 232 42.04 -11.35 -1.14
C SER A 232 43.51 -11.35 -0.69
N PRO A 233 44.46 -11.04 -1.60
CA PRO A 233 45.90 -11.17 -1.35
C PRO A 233 46.46 -10.01 -0.49
N VAL A 234 45.84 -9.74 0.65
CA VAL A 234 46.10 -8.54 1.46
C VAL A 234 47.51 -8.54 2.03
N SER A 235 48.05 -9.70 2.42
CA SER A 235 49.41 -9.82 2.94
C SER A 235 50.45 -9.36 1.90
N ARG A 236 50.23 -9.75 0.64
CA ARG A 236 51.06 -9.40 -0.50
C ARG A 236 50.88 -7.94 -0.90
N VAL A 237 49.63 -7.49 -0.90
CA VAL A 237 49.27 -6.13 -1.32
C VAL A 237 49.74 -5.10 -0.30
N LEU A 238 49.60 -5.33 1.01
CA LEU A 238 50.08 -4.42 2.05
C LEU A 238 51.55 -4.63 2.44
N LYS A 239 52.24 -5.58 1.80
CA LYS A 239 53.62 -6.00 2.13
C LYS A 239 53.81 -6.30 3.62
N ASN A 240 52.78 -6.88 4.24
CA ASN A 240 52.77 -7.20 5.66
C ASN A 240 52.47 -8.69 5.83
N SER A 241 53.53 -9.48 6.02
CA SER A 241 53.47 -10.94 6.16
C SER A 241 52.78 -11.42 7.45
N SER A 242 52.51 -10.52 8.40
CA SER A 242 51.74 -10.84 9.61
C SER A 242 50.22 -10.84 9.37
N LEU A 243 49.76 -10.23 8.27
CA LEU A 243 48.36 -10.31 7.84
C LEU A 243 48.15 -11.62 7.08
N LYS A 244 47.01 -12.27 7.30
CA LYS A 244 46.60 -13.43 6.50
C LYS A 244 45.75 -12.95 5.33
N ASP A 245 45.96 -13.59 4.18
CA ASP A 245 45.03 -13.48 3.07
C ASP A 245 43.70 -14.13 3.50
N ASP A 246 42.62 -13.38 3.37
CA ASP A 246 41.29 -13.78 3.84
C ASP A 246 40.22 -13.16 2.96
N TYR A 247 38.99 -13.62 3.12
CA TYR A 247 37.81 -13.00 2.55
C TYR A 247 37.58 -11.63 3.20
N ILE A 248 37.51 -10.60 2.37
CA ILE A 248 37.26 -9.22 2.80
C ILE A 248 35.81 -9.07 3.29
N VAL A 249 34.88 -9.71 2.59
CA VAL A 249 33.48 -9.76 2.96
C VAL A 249 33.03 -11.22 2.90
N PRO A 250 32.98 -11.91 4.06
CA PRO A 250 32.57 -13.31 4.08
C PRO A 250 31.15 -13.49 3.55
N GLN A 251 30.84 -14.66 3.02
CA GLN A 251 29.55 -14.95 2.36
C GLN A 251 28.33 -14.57 3.20
N ASN A 252 28.38 -14.81 4.51
CA ASN A 252 27.30 -14.49 5.45
C ASN A 252 27.05 -12.97 5.61
N SER A 253 28.03 -12.13 5.29
CA SER A 253 27.86 -10.68 5.22
C SER A 253 27.60 -10.20 3.79
N ALA A 254 28.22 -10.83 2.78
CA ALA A 254 28.06 -10.51 1.37
C ALA A 254 26.64 -10.77 0.83
N CYS A 255 25.87 -11.63 1.51
CA CYS A 255 24.55 -12.08 1.08
C CYS A 255 23.48 -11.89 2.16
N LEU A 256 22.34 -11.32 1.75
CA LEU A 256 21.12 -11.26 2.57
C LEU A 256 20.49 -12.65 2.73
N ASP A 257 19.73 -12.85 3.82
CA ASP A 257 19.07 -14.12 4.16
C ASP A 257 18.18 -14.66 3.05
N ILE A 258 18.22 -15.98 2.86
CA ILE A 258 17.45 -16.65 1.81
C ILE A 258 15.97 -16.42 2.12
N SER A 259 15.31 -15.70 1.23
CA SER A 259 13.88 -15.37 1.27
C SER A 259 13.37 -15.27 -0.16
N LEU A 260 12.05 -15.17 -0.36
CA LEU A 260 11.40 -15.20 -1.67
C LEU A 260 12.07 -14.22 -2.66
N GLY A 261 12.70 -14.74 -3.72
CA GLY A 261 13.34 -13.92 -4.77
C GLY A 261 14.77 -13.45 -4.47
N ILE A 262 15.40 -13.88 -3.36
CA ILE A 262 16.84 -13.69 -3.12
C ILE A 262 17.60 -14.92 -3.60
N GLU A 263 18.54 -14.72 -4.52
CA GLU A 263 19.47 -15.74 -4.98
C GLU A 263 20.90 -15.31 -4.66
N ARG A 264 21.75 -16.31 -4.35
CA ARG A 264 23.16 -16.13 -4.03
C ARG A 264 23.98 -16.97 -5.01
N ALA A 265 25.05 -16.40 -5.55
CA ALA A 265 25.93 -17.12 -6.47
C ALA A 265 27.41 -16.81 -6.17
N PRO A 266 28.28 -17.83 -6.16
CA PRO A 266 29.72 -17.62 -6.03
C PRO A 266 30.29 -17.03 -7.33
N LEU A 267 31.38 -16.26 -7.20
CA LEU A 267 32.27 -15.93 -8.30
C LEU A 267 33.71 -16.31 -7.92
N GLU A 268 34.39 -17.04 -8.80
CA GLU A 268 35.80 -17.50 -8.66
C GLU A 268 36.79 -16.33 -8.74
N ARG A 269 36.71 -15.45 -7.76
CA ARG A 269 37.33 -14.12 -7.71
C ARG A 269 37.49 -13.68 -6.26
N HIS A 270 38.37 -12.72 -6.06
CA HIS A 270 38.54 -12.02 -4.79
C HIS A 270 37.77 -10.68 -4.78
N HIS A 271 37.57 -10.08 -3.61
CA HIS A 271 36.73 -8.88 -3.44
C HIS A 271 37.03 -7.72 -4.39
N TYR A 272 38.32 -7.44 -4.65
CA TYR A 272 38.75 -6.29 -5.46
C TYR A 272 38.47 -6.41 -6.97
N ASN A 273 38.25 -7.63 -7.47
CA ASN A 273 37.98 -7.89 -8.90
C ASN A 273 36.63 -8.58 -9.13
N LEU A 274 35.78 -8.66 -8.09
CA LEU A 274 34.51 -9.39 -8.10
C LEU A 274 33.53 -8.89 -9.19
N GLN A 275 33.54 -7.59 -9.46
CA GLN A 275 32.67 -6.89 -10.43
C GLN A 275 33.39 -6.53 -11.75
N LYS A 276 34.61 -7.02 -11.97
CA LYS A 276 35.48 -6.63 -13.10
C LYS A 276 35.64 -7.79 -14.09
N PHE A 277 35.00 -7.71 -15.25
CA PHE A 277 35.00 -8.80 -16.24
C PHE A 277 35.88 -8.51 -17.45
N SER A 278 36.55 -9.55 -17.95
CA SER A 278 37.53 -9.45 -19.03
C SER A 278 36.90 -9.38 -20.42
N GLY A 279 35.65 -9.81 -20.59
CA GLY A 279 34.94 -9.82 -21.87
C GLY A 279 33.68 -10.69 -21.83
N PRO A 280 32.98 -10.87 -22.95
CA PRO A 280 31.71 -11.61 -23.01
C PRO A 280 31.85 -13.10 -22.66
N GLU A 281 33.02 -13.70 -22.88
CA GLU A 281 33.30 -15.11 -22.56
C GLU A 281 33.76 -15.34 -21.11
N ASP A 282 33.85 -14.27 -20.32
CA ASP A 282 34.24 -14.36 -18.92
C ASP A 282 33.17 -15.12 -18.12
N LYS A 283 33.52 -16.26 -17.50
CA LYS A 283 32.56 -17.09 -16.74
C LYS A 283 31.81 -16.31 -15.66
N GLY A 284 32.47 -15.36 -15.02
CA GLY A 284 31.84 -14.50 -14.02
C GLY A 284 30.83 -13.56 -14.65
N TYR A 285 31.16 -12.99 -15.82
CA TYR A 285 30.24 -12.16 -16.58
C TYR A 285 29.01 -12.92 -17.05
N ILE A 286 29.17 -14.11 -17.63
CA ILE A 286 28.04 -14.94 -18.10
C ILE A 286 27.05 -15.20 -16.96
N THR A 287 27.55 -15.47 -15.75
CA THR A 287 26.73 -15.70 -14.56
C THR A 287 25.95 -14.43 -14.17
N VAL A 288 26.61 -13.28 -14.20
CA VAL A 288 26.02 -11.97 -13.88
C VAL A 288 25.03 -11.52 -14.95
N GLU A 289 25.37 -11.66 -16.22
CA GLU A 289 24.52 -11.33 -17.37
C GLU A 289 23.21 -12.10 -17.29
N LYS A 290 23.28 -13.42 -17.08
CA LYS A 290 22.07 -14.26 -16.92
C LYS A 290 21.19 -13.76 -15.76
N ALA A 291 21.80 -13.39 -14.63
CA ALA A 291 21.06 -12.88 -13.49
C ALA A 291 20.36 -11.54 -13.82
N ILE A 292 21.05 -10.61 -14.48
CA ILE A 292 20.47 -9.32 -14.89
C ILE A 292 19.38 -9.52 -15.94
N VAL A 293 19.60 -10.35 -16.95
CA VAL A 293 18.61 -10.65 -18.00
C VAL A 293 17.34 -11.25 -17.39
N ASN A 294 17.46 -12.17 -16.43
CA ASN A 294 16.31 -12.71 -15.72
C ASN A 294 15.52 -11.63 -14.95
N LEU A 295 16.22 -10.67 -14.32
CA LEU A 295 15.57 -9.54 -13.66
C LEU A 295 14.83 -8.64 -14.67
N VAL A 296 15.42 -8.40 -15.83
CA VAL A 296 14.80 -7.62 -16.92
C VAL A 296 13.54 -8.32 -17.44
N GLN A 297 13.62 -9.62 -17.74
CA GLN A 297 12.49 -10.41 -18.23
C GLN A 297 11.35 -10.49 -17.21
N GLY A 298 11.67 -10.54 -15.91
CA GLY A 298 10.68 -10.52 -14.84
C GLY A 298 10.14 -9.14 -14.47
N ALA A 299 10.72 -8.05 -15.01
CA ALA A 299 10.45 -6.69 -14.56
C ALA A 299 8.99 -6.27 -14.75
N GLU A 300 8.39 -6.58 -15.92
CA GLU A 300 7.01 -6.21 -16.24
C GLU A 300 6.02 -6.92 -15.32
N SER A 301 6.09 -8.25 -15.26
CA SER A 301 5.25 -9.06 -14.34
C SER A 301 5.47 -8.69 -12.87
N PHE A 302 6.70 -8.36 -12.47
CA PHE A 302 6.98 -7.90 -11.13
C PHE A 302 6.35 -6.52 -10.87
N MET A 303 6.40 -5.58 -11.83
CA MET A 303 5.74 -4.28 -11.69
C MET A 303 4.22 -4.43 -11.64
N GLU A 304 3.61 -5.25 -12.49
CA GLU A 304 2.17 -5.55 -12.44
C GLU A 304 1.76 -6.09 -11.06
N LYS A 305 2.48 -7.09 -10.55
CA LYS A 305 2.24 -7.64 -9.21
C LYS A 305 2.51 -6.61 -8.12
N LYS A 306 3.61 -5.86 -8.21
CA LYS A 306 4.00 -4.86 -7.23
C LYS A 306 2.99 -3.73 -7.19
N TYR A 307 2.50 -3.24 -8.33
CA TYR A 307 1.40 -2.29 -8.38
C TYR A 307 0.16 -2.94 -7.75
N SER A 308 -0.22 -4.17 -8.11
CA SER A 308 -1.33 -4.88 -7.42
C SER A 308 -1.12 -4.98 -5.90
N PHE A 309 0.11 -5.18 -5.40
CA PHE A 309 0.47 -5.19 -3.97
C PHE A 309 0.60 -3.78 -3.34
N ILE A 310 0.97 -2.74 -4.10
CA ILE A 310 0.93 -1.33 -3.67
C ILE A 310 -0.54 -0.95 -3.53
N TYR A 311 -1.38 -1.30 -4.51
CA TYR A 311 -2.82 -1.12 -4.51
C TYR A 311 -3.54 -2.03 -3.49
N LYS A 312 -2.97 -3.17 -3.07
CA LYS A 312 -3.51 -3.94 -1.93
C LYS A 312 -2.96 -3.47 -0.59
N GLY A 313 -1.71 -3.04 -0.51
CA GLY A 313 -1.02 -2.69 0.74
C GLY A 313 -1.03 -1.19 1.10
N LEU A 314 -1.38 -0.29 0.19
CA LEU A 314 -1.89 1.04 0.55
C LEU A 314 -3.32 0.94 1.06
N PHE A 315 -4.08 -0.09 0.68
CA PHE A 315 -5.50 -0.22 0.98
C PHE A 315 -5.84 -1.19 2.12
N LEU A 316 -4.99 -2.16 2.43
CA LEU A 316 -5.09 -3.05 3.60
C LEU A 316 -3.94 -2.74 4.54
N GLY A 317 -4.06 -1.65 5.29
CA GLY A 317 -3.31 -1.46 6.50
C GLY A 317 -4.10 -2.04 7.67
N GLU A 318 -4.13 -3.37 7.82
CA GLU A 318 -3.91 -4.10 9.09
C GLU A 318 -4.20 -5.62 9.00
N VAL A 319 -3.33 -6.38 9.67
CA VAL A 319 -3.38 -7.79 10.08
C VAL A 319 -3.65 -8.85 8.98
N VAL A 320 -2.57 -9.32 8.33
CA VAL A 320 -2.53 -10.71 7.84
C VAL A 320 -2.40 -11.62 9.07
N ARG A 321 -3.53 -12.16 9.54
CA ARG A 321 -3.51 -13.46 10.21
C ARG A 321 -3.55 -14.51 9.10
N GLU A 322 -2.46 -15.26 8.97
CA GLU A 322 -2.38 -16.41 8.09
C GLU A 322 -3.50 -17.40 8.43
N GLY A 323 -4.46 -17.53 7.51
CA GLY A 323 -5.50 -18.53 7.60
C GLY A 323 -6.67 -18.23 6.67
N THR A 324 -6.76 -18.99 5.59
CA THR A 324 -7.98 -19.18 4.78
C THR A 324 -8.23 -18.21 3.62
N VAL A 325 -7.33 -18.13 2.63
CA VAL A 325 -7.74 -17.87 1.24
C VAL A 325 -6.91 -18.73 0.28
N ARG A 326 -7.22 -20.02 0.22
CA ARG A 326 -6.94 -20.86 -0.94
C ARG A 326 -8.30 -21.31 -1.46
N GLU A 327 -8.85 -20.60 -2.44
CA GLU A 327 -9.71 -21.20 -3.49
C GLU A 327 -10.25 -20.22 -4.55
N ASN A 328 -10.20 -18.89 -4.38
CA ASN A 328 -10.81 -17.98 -5.38
C ASN A 328 -9.84 -17.24 -6.35
N ALA A 329 -8.57 -17.63 -6.44
CA ALA A 329 -7.54 -16.92 -7.23
C ALA A 329 -7.52 -17.22 -8.74
N GLN A 330 -8.62 -17.69 -9.35
CA GLN A 330 -8.60 -18.16 -10.75
C GLN A 330 -9.58 -17.45 -11.73
N LYS A 331 -10.14 -16.27 -11.40
CA LYS A 331 -11.08 -15.58 -12.32
C LYS A 331 -10.92 -14.07 -12.59
N HIS A 332 -9.90 -13.36 -12.09
CA HIS A 332 -9.78 -11.90 -12.30
C HIS A 332 -8.50 -11.41 -13.01
N ASP A 333 -7.77 -12.27 -13.71
CA ASP A 333 -6.60 -11.86 -14.50
C ASP A 333 -7.01 -11.30 -15.88
N GLN A 334 -7.41 -10.02 -15.92
CA GLN A 334 -7.24 -9.03 -17.02
C GLN A 334 -8.05 -7.76 -16.70
N GLU A 335 -7.56 -6.90 -15.80
CA GLU A 335 -8.16 -5.56 -15.61
C GLU A 335 -7.83 -4.66 -16.81
N SER A 336 -8.84 -4.00 -17.37
CA SER A 336 -8.68 -3.23 -18.62
C SER A 336 -7.96 -1.88 -18.40
N PRO A 337 -7.22 -1.34 -19.39
CA PRO A 337 -6.61 -0.01 -19.29
C PRO A 337 -7.60 1.14 -19.00
N GLU A 338 -8.90 0.93 -19.27
CA GLU A 338 -9.97 1.87 -18.93
C GLU A 338 -10.28 1.84 -17.42
N GLU A 339 -10.27 0.66 -16.79
CA GLU A 339 -10.49 0.49 -15.34
C GLU A 339 -9.42 1.21 -14.54
N LEU A 340 -8.15 1.05 -14.94
CA LEU A 340 -7.04 1.74 -14.28
C LEU A 340 -7.15 3.27 -14.39
N LYS A 341 -7.60 3.79 -15.54
CA LYS A 341 -7.82 5.23 -15.70
C LYS A 341 -8.98 5.72 -14.84
N LEU A 342 -10.08 5.00 -14.82
CA LEU A 342 -11.23 5.29 -13.97
C LEU A 342 -10.83 5.34 -12.49
N LEU A 343 -10.16 4.31 -11.99
CA LEU A 343 -9.68 4.28 -10.61
C LEU A 343 -8.72 5.45 -10.33
N SER A 344 -7.84 5.78 -11.27
CA SER A 344 -6.91 6.90 -11.12
C SER A 344 -7.61 8.26 -10.99
N ILE A 345 -8.68 8.52 -11.76
CA ILE A 345 -9.41 9.79 -11.65
C ILE A 345 -10.25 9.85 -10.39
N LEU A 346 -10.79 8.70 -9.94
CA LEU A 346 -11.55 8.60 -8.72
C LEU A 346 -10.66 8.64 -7.49
N ALA A 347 -9.34 8.48 -7.63
CA ALA A 347 -8.34 8.72 -6.58
C ALA A 347 -7.70 10.11 -6.65
N ALA A 348 -7.83 10.79 -7.80
CA ALA A 348 -7.13 12.04 -8.05
C ALA A 348 -7.66 13.14 -7.12
N GLY A 349 -6.77 13.68 -6.29
CA GLY A 349 -7.08 14.79 -5.38
C GLY A 349 -7.45 14.39 -3.96
N HIS A 350 -7.31 13.11 -3.57
CA HIS A 350 -7.51 12.70 -2.18
C HIS A 350 -6.73 11.42 -1.84
N ASP A 351 -5.82 11.53 -0.88
CA ASP A 351 -5.17 10.39 -0.25
C ASP A 351 -5.87 10.12 1.08
N HIS A 352 -6.87 9.24 1.08
CA HIS A 352 -7.64 8.89 2.27
C HIS A 352 -6.76 8.30 3.39
N VAL A 353 -5.68 7.60 3.04
CA VAL A 353 -4.73 7.01 4.00
C VAL A 353 -3.84 8.06 4.64
N THR A 354 -3.26 8.97 3.85
CA THR A 354 -2.49 10.10 4.38
C THR A 354 -3.39 11.07 5.15
N SER A 355 -4.63 11.29 4.68
CA SER A 355 -5.63 12.11 5.37
C SER A 355 -5.97 11.56 6.76
N LYS A 356 -6.13 10.23 6.88
CA LYS A 356 -6.31 9.55 8.17
C LYS A 356 -5.10 9.72 9.09
N LYS A 357 -3.88 9.67 8.55
CA LYS A 357 -2.63 9.79 9.32
C LYS A 357 -2.39 11.17 9.96
N PHE A 358 -3.01 12.23 9.44
CA PHE A 358 -2.95 13.55 10.08
C PHE A 358 -3.65 13.58 11.44
N ASN A 359 -4.64 12.72 11.66
CA ASN A 359 -5.29 12.59 12.97
C ASN A 359 -4.42 11.72 13.86
N PRO A 360 -4.04 12.13 15.08
CA PRO A 360 -3.19 11.31 15.95
C PRO A 360 -3.88 9.97 16.30
N PRO A 361 -3.12 8.89 16.55
CA PRO A 361 -3.70 7.65 17.07
C PRO A 361 -4.33 7.91 18.44
N LYS A 362 -5.32 7.09 18.81
CA LYS A 362 -5.92 7.17 20.14
C LYS A 362 -4.87 6.95 21.23
N VAL A 363 -5.08 7.58 22.37
CA VAL A 363 -4.34 7.22 23.59
C VAL A 363 -4.91 5.91 24.12
N GLU A 364 -4.04 5.05 24.65
CA GLU A 364 -4.44 3.76 25.22
C GLU A 364 -5.54 3.94 26.29
N ASN A 365 -6.54 3.06 26.30
CA ASN A 365 -7.73 3.13 27.16
C ASN A 365 -8.66 4.34 26.92
N THR A 366 -8.59 5.00 25.76
CA THR A 366 -9.56 6.04 25.36
C THR A 366 -10.48 5.55 24.24
N CYS A 367 -11.61 6.23 24.04
CA CYS A 367 -12.66 5.88 23.05
C CYS A 367 -13.45 4.60 23.32
N GLU A 368 -13.11 3.80 24.33
CA GLU A 368 -13.77 2.52 24.66
C GLU A 368 -15.23 2.67 25.04
N TRP A 369 -15.59 3.77 25.72
CA TRP A 369 -16.97 4.09 26.10
C TRP A 369 -17.93 4.08 24.91
N PHE A 370 -17.45 4.45 23.72
CA PHE A 370 -18.26 4.51 22.51
C PHE A 370 -18.60 3.10 21.98
N LEU A 371 -17.70 2.12 22.21
CA LEU A 371 -17.95 0.72 21.87
C LEU A 371 -18.99 0.07 22.79
N GLU A 372 -19.24 0.68 23.95
CA GLU A 372 -20.27 0.25 24.91
C GLU A 372 -21.61 0.96 24.72
N ASP A 373 -21.64 2.05 23.95
CA ASP A 373 -22.85 2.82 23.69
C ASP A 373 -23.91 1.98 22.96
N THR A 374 -25.14 2.03 23.48
CA THR A 374 -26.25 1.23 22.95
C THR A 374 -26.71 1.71 21.58
N THR A 375 -26.60 3.01 21.28
CA THR A 375 -26.96 3.59 19.98
C THR A 375 -25.96 3.15 18.93
N PHE A 376 -24.66 3.21 19.23
CA PHE A 376 -23.60 2.73 18.35
C PHE A 376 -23.74 1.24 18.06
N ARG A 377 -23.91 0.41 19.10
CA ARG A 377 -24.10 -1.04 18.93
C ARG A 377 -25.35 -1.34 18.12
N SER A 378 -26.47 -0.67 18.38
CA SER A 378 -27.70 -0.89 17.62
C SER A 378 -27.54 -0.53 16.15
N TRP A 379 -26.77 0.52 15.83
CA TRP A 379 -26.46 0.91 14.46
C TRP A 379 -25.52 -0.09 13.79
N ARG A 380 -24.38 -0.42 14.42
CA ARG A 380 -23.37 -1.36 13.90
C ARG A 380 -23.95 -2.75 13.71
N ASP A 381 -24.84 -3.16 14.61
CA ASP A 381 -25.41 -4.50 14.63
C ASP A 381 -26.71 -4.64 13.85
N SER A 382 -27.17 -3.56 13.23
CA SER A 382 -28.32 -3.53 12.32
C SER A 382 -28.01 -4.34 11.06
N VAL A 383 -29.00 -5.11 10.57
CA VAL A 383 -28.91 -5.79 9.27
C VAL A 383 -29.52 -4.94 8.14
N GLU A 384 -29.72 -3.66 8.42
CA GLU A 384 -30.40 -2.72 7.53
C GLU A 384 -29.68 -1.38 7.46
N SER A 385 -29.92 -0.71 6.35
CA SER A 385 -29.49 0.66 6.06
C SER A 385 -29.93 1.60 7.17
N SER A 386 -28.96 2.17 7.89
CA SER A 386 -29.22 3.05 9.03
C SER A 386 -28.16 4.14 9.14
N PHE A 387 -28.52 5.25 9.79
CA PHE A 387 -27.69 6.45 9.89
C PHE A 387 -27.29 6.70 11.34
N LEU A 388 -26.02 7.03 11.59
CA LEU A 388 -25.54 7.41 12.91
C LEU A 388 -24.91 8.81 12.86
N TRP A 389 -25.58 9.76 13.50
CA TRP A 389 -25.04 11.10 13.67
C TRP A 389 -24.33 11.20 15.02
N VAL A 390 -23.06 11.57 15.01
CA VAL A 390 -22.30 11.76 16.25
C VAL A 390 -21.85 13.22 16.31
N SER A 391 -22.04 13.88 17.45
CA SER A 391 -21.67 15.28 17.61
C SER A 391 -20.92 15.47 18.92
N ALA A 392 -19.86 16.27 18.88
CA ALA A 392 -19.12 16.67 20.07
C ALA A 392 -18.49 18.05 19.87
N GLY A 393 -18.12 18.71 20.97
CA GLY A 393 -17.45 20.00 20.91
C GLY A 393 -16.11 19.97 20.13
N PRO A 394 -15.59 21.14 19.72
CA PRO A 394 -14.23 21.26 19.19
C PRO A 394 -13.21 20.69 20.18
N GLY A 395 -12.21 19.95 19.66
CA GLY A 395 -11.14 19.38 20.49
C GLY A 395 -11.53 18.15 21.34
N CYS A 396 -12.78 17.71 21.34
CA CYS A 396 -13.23 16.53 22.11
C CYS A 396 -12.81 15.17 21.53
N GLY A 397 -11.91 15.13 20.54
CA GLY A 397 -11.36 13.89 20.00
C GLY A 397 -12.22 13.17 18.95
N LYS A 398 -13.17 13.85 18.29
CA LYS A 398 -14.03 13.26 17.23
C LYS A 398 -13.23 12.54 16.13
N SER A 399 -12.25 13.23 15.54
CA SER A 399 -11.41 12.66 14.48
C SER A 399 -10.53 11.51 14.98
N VAL A 400 -10.16 11.54 16.26
CA VAL A 400 -9.42 10.44 16.92
C VAL A 400 -10.35 9.23 17.12
N LEU A 401 -11.61 9.46 17.50
CA LEU A 401 -12.64 8.42 17.60
C LEU A 401 -12.93 7.81 16.22
N SER A 402 -13.21 8.61 15.19
CA SER A 402 -13.37 8.17 13.80
C SER A 402 -12.22 7.27 13.36
N ARG A 403 -10.99 7.77 13.54
CA ARG A 403 -9.79 7.03 13.19
C ARG A 403 -9.69 5.71 13.95
N SER A 404 -9.92 5.72 15.27
CA SER A 404 -9.86 4.49 16.08
C SER A 404 -10.88 3.46 15.62
N LEU A 405 -12.13 3.86 15.34
CA LEU A 405 -13.16 2.93 14.89
C LEU A 405 -12.80 2.27 13.54
N ILE A 406 -12.15 3.03 12.65
CA ILE A 406 -11.67 2.54 11.36
C ILE A 406 -10.44 1.63 11.53
N ASP A 407 -9.43 2.08 12.28
CA ASP A 407 -8.17 1.34 12.48
C ASP A 407 -8.45 0.01 13.22
N ASP A 408 -9.27 0.03 14.27
CA ASP A 408 -9.57 -1.15 15.09
C ASP A 408 -10.65 -2.08 14.47
N GLY A 409 -11.13 -1.78 13.25
CA GLY A 409 -12.16 -2.57 12.57
C GLY A 409 -13.49 -2.66 13.30
N GLN A 410 -13.87 -1.64 14.07
CA GLN A 410 -15.06 -1.67 14.94
C GLN A 410 -16.34 -1.19 14.26
N LEU A 411 -16.27 -0.76 13.00
CA LEU A 411 -17.41 -0.21 12.26
C LEU A 411 -18.31 -1.26 11.60
N SER A 412 -17.90 -2.52 11.55
CA SER A 412 -18.66 -3.62 10.91
C SER A 412 -18.64 -4.88 11.76
N ARG A 413 -19.57 -5.80 11.48
CA ARG A 413 -19.67 -7.10 12.17
C ARG A 413 -18.97 -8.24 11.46
N SER A 414 -18.85 -8.12 10.15
CA SER A 414 -18.28 -9.15 9.30
C SER A 414 -16.98 -8.65 8.69
N ASP A 415 -16.01 -9.56 8.59
CA ASP A 415 -14.76 -9.36 7.83
C ASP A 415 -15.02 -9.22 6.31
N THR A 416 -16.25 -9.49 5.87
CA THR A 416 -16.68 -9.34 4.45
C THR A 416 -17.30 -7.98 4.14
N SER A 417 -17.30 -7.06 5.11
CA SER A 417 -17.95 -5.73 4.96
C SER A 417 -16.97 -4.75 4.35
N ILE A 418 -17.46 -3.89 3.46
CA ILE A 418 -16.64 -2.86 2.82
C ILE A 418 -16.76 -1.58 3.64
N VAL A 419 -15.66 -1.16 4.28
CA VAL A 419 -15.61 0.10 5.04
C VAL A 419 -14.89 1.15 4.19
N CYS A 420 -15.60 2.23 3.88
CA CYS A 420 -15.10 3.40 3.19
C CYS A 420 -15.09 4.59 4.14
N TYR A 421 -14.12 5.50 4.00
CA TYR A 421 -14.05 6.67 4.85
C TYR A 421 -13.48 7.91 4.17
N TYR A 422 -13.84 9.08 4.69
CA TYR A 422 -13.30 10.37 4.27
C TYR A 422 -13.18 11.33 5.45
N PHE A 423 -12.11 12.12 5.48
CA PHE A 423 -11.84 13.11 6.52
C PHE A 423 -11.82 14.50 5.89
N PHE A 424 -12.86 15.29 6.13
CA PHE A 424 -12.87 16.70 5.74
C PHE A 424 -11.79 17.47 6.49
N LYS A 425 -11.28 18.55 5.87
CA LYS A 425 -10.29 19.41 6.51
C LYS A 425 -10.39 20.86 6.09
N ASP A 426 -10.56 21.74 7.06
CA ASP A 426 -10.58 23.18 6.83
C ASP A 426 -9.18 23.68 6.42
N GLY A 427 -9.15 24.57 5.44
CA GLY A 427 -7.92 25.10 4.84
C GLY A 427 -7.25 24.21 3.78
N ASP A 428 -7.78 23.01 3.50
CA ASP A 428 -7.35 22.17 2.37
C ASP A 428 -8.46 22.12 1.31
N GLU A 429 -8.30 22.91 0.25
CA GLU A 429 -9.33 23.04 -0.80
C GLU A 429 -9.74 21.71 -1.44
N THR A 430 -8.83 20.73 -1.48
CA THR A 430 -9.14 19.40 -2.03
C THR A 430 -9.96 18.58 -1.05
N ARG A 431 -9.78 18.77 0.26
CA ARG A 431 -10.49 18.05 1.32
C ARG A 431 -11.82 18.68 1.74
N GLN A 432 -12.18 19.83 1.19
CA GLN A 432 -13.44 20.52 1.51
C GLN A 432 -14.60 20.24 0.53
N ARG A 433 -14.35 19.57 -0.60
CA ARG A 433 -15.31 19.41 -1.71
C ARG A 433 -16.11 18.11 -1.60
N SER A 434 -17.42 18.17 -1.89
CA SER A 434 -18.31 17.00 -1.82
C SER A 434 -17.97 15.93 -2.85
N ALA A 435 -17.67 16.33 -4.10
CA ALA A 435 -17.31 15.42 -5.19
C ALA A 435 -16.05 14.60 -4.87
N ASN A 436 -15.08 15.19 -4.15
CA ASN A 436 -13.86 14.50 -3.73
C ASN A 436 -14.16 13.48 -2.64
N ALA A 437 -15.05 13.79 -1.69
CA ALA A 437 -15.48 12.85 -0.67
C ALA A 437 -16.17 11.61 -1.28
N ILE A 438 -17.10 11.81 -2.21
CA ILE A 438 -17.79 10.69 -2.86
C ILE A 438 -16.86 9.93 -3.82
N SER A 439 -15.95 10.62 -4.52
CA SER A 439 -14.91 9.96 -5.33
C SER A 439 -14.03 9.04 -4.47
N ALA A 440 -13.64 9.49 -3.28
CA ALA A 440 -12.85 8.71 -2.33
C ALA A 440 -13.58 7.47 -1.85
N ILE A 441 -14.87 7.61 -1.52
CA ILE A 441 -15.71 6.49 -1.09
C ILE A 441 -15.87 5.50 -2.24
N LEU A 442 -16.20 5.97 -3.45
CA LEU A 442 -16.33 5.10 -4.62
C LEU A 442 -15.04 4.38 -4.95
N HIS A 443 -13.91 5.07 -4.92
CA HIS A 443 -12.62 4.46 -5.13
C HIS A 443 -12.35 3.33 -4.12
N GLN A 444 -12.60 3.56 -2.82
CA GLN A 444 -12.50 2.53 -1.78
C GLN A 444 -13.49 1.38 -1.98
N LEU A 445 -14.69 1.66 -2.48
CA LEU A 445 -15.72 0.67 -2.75
C LEU A 445 -15.35 -0.23 -3.94
N LEU A 446 -14.91 0.36 -5.05
CA LEU A 446 -14.59 -0.34 -6.29
C LEU A 446 -13.40 -1.30 -6.14
N ILE A 447 -12.41 -0.94 -5.33
CA ILE A 447 -11.21 -1.75 -5.11
C ILE A 447 -11.42 -2.84 -4.04
N GLN A 448 -12.42 -2.69 -3.17
CA GLN A 448 -12.82 -3.69 -2.18
C GLN A 448 -13.93 -4.62 -2.70
N ASP A 449 -14.45 -4.36 -3.91
CA ASP A 449 -15.54 -5.11 -4.53
C ASP A 449 -15.17 -6.60 -4.70
N PRO A 450 -15.83 -7.52 -3.97
CA PRO A 450 -15.56 -8.95 -4.10
C PRO A 450 -16.19 -9.57 -5.35
N THR A 451 -17.12 -8.87 -6.02
CA THR A 451 -17.93 -9.37 -7.13
C THR A 451 -17.38 -8.97 -8.49
N GLY A 452 -16.67 -7.84 -8.56
CA GLY A 452 -16.20 -7.22 -9.81
C GLY A 452 -17.31 -6.53 -10.61
N ASP A 453 -18.54 -6.48 -10.11
CA ASP A 453 -19.67 -5.87 -10.81
C ASP A 453 -19.65 -4.34 -10.69
N PHE A 454 -19.16 -3.78 -9.57
CA PHE A 454 -19.20 -2.34 -9.33
C PHE A 454 -18.34 -1.56 -10.31
N ILE A 455 -17.18 -2.12 -10.67
CA ILE A 455 -16.27 -1.48 -11.61
C ILE A 455 -16.91 -1.39 -13.00
N SER A 456 -17.79 -2.34 -13.36
CA SER A 456 -18.52 -2.30 -14.62
C SER A 456 -19.52 -1.13 -14.70
N TYR A 457 -20.23 -0.83 -13.61
CA TYR A 457 -21.13 0.34 -13.51
C TYR A 457 -20.35 1.65 -13.59
N ALA A 458 -19.21 1.68 -12.92
CA ALA A 458 -18.34 2.86 -12.90
C ALA A 458 -17.71 3.10 -14.30
N LEU A 459 -17.30 2.04 -15.01
CA LEU A 459 -16.81 2.12 -16.38
C LEU A 459 -17.85 2.68 -17.34
N LYS A 460 -19.12 2.27 -17.21
CA LYS A 460 -20.21 2.79 -18.03
C LYS A 460 -20.34 4.31 -17.90
N ARG A 461 -20.25 4.84 -16.68
CA ARG A 461 -20.26 6.30 -16.44
C ARG A 461 -18.97 6.97 -16.93
N TYR A 462 -17.83 6.33 -16.71
CA TYR A 462 -16.54 6.84 -17.18
C TYR A 462 -16.50 7.01 -18.69
N ARG A 463 -17.09 6.09 -19.47
CA ARG A 463 -17.19 6.22 -20.93
C ARG A 463 -18.00 7.44 -21.38
N ASN A 464 -18.96 7.88 -20.57
CA ASN A 464 -19.79 9.05 -20.88
C ASN A 464 -19.14 10.38 -20.46
N TYR A 465 -18.52 10.41 -19.27
CA TYR A 465 -18.04 11.65 -18.66
C TYR A 465 -16.51 11.81 -18.68
N GLY A 466 -15.77 10.74 -18.94
CA GLY A 466 -14.30 10.71 -18.87
C GLY A 466 -13.79 11.25 -17.54
N ASN A 467 -12.77 12.10 -17.61
CA ASN A 467 -12.15 12.72 -16.43
C ASN A 467 -13.10 13.66 -15.67
N ALA A 468 -14.17 14.16 -16.31
CA ALA A 468 -15.14 15.04 -15.65
C ALA A 468 -16.01 14.30 -14.63
N LEU A 469 -16.02 12.96 -14.64
CA LEU A 469 -16.76 12.14 -13.68
C LEU A 469 -16.36 12.46 -12.23
N ALA A 470 -15.06 12.58 -11.95
CA ALA A 470 -14.53 12.85 -10.61
C ALA A 470 -14.96 14.22 -10.03
N ALA A 471 -15.41 15.15 -10.89
CA ALA A 471 -15.92 16.45 -10.47
C ALA A 471 -17.46 16.51 -10.45
N ASN A 472 -18.15 15.48 -10.92
CA ASN A 472 -19.61 15.46 -11.05
C ASN A 472 -20.26 14.72 -9.87
N PHE A 473 -20.56 15.46 -8.81
CA PHE A 473 -21.16 14.91 -7.58
C PHE A 473 -22.44 14.10 -7.85
N SER A 474 -23.33 14.56 -8.73
CA SER A 474 -24.61 13.89 -8.98
C SER A 474 -24.42 12.48 -9.57
N GLU A 475 -23.47 12.34 -10.50
CA GLU A 475 -23.15 11.05 -11.13
C GLU A 475 -22.43 10.12 -10.17
N LEU A 476 -21.51 10.64 -9.37
CA LEU A 476 -20.81 9.89 -8.34
C LEU A 476 -21.79 9.38 -7.27
N TRP A 477 -22.71 10.23 -6.80
CA TRP A 477 -23.74 9.84 -5.86
C TRP A 477 -24.66 8.75 -6.43
N SER A 478 -25.11 8.91 -7.68
CA SER A 478 -25.91 7.89 -8.36
C SER A 478 -25.17 6.55 -8.49
N LEU A 479 -23.87 6.58 -8.82
CA LEU A 479 -23.05 5.38 -8.89
C LEU A 479 -22.92 4.69 -7.53
N LEU A 480 -22.70 5.45 -6.46
CA LEU A 480 -22.59 4.91 -5.12
C LEU A 480 -23.88 4.17 -4.72
N LEU A 481 -25.04 4.77 -5.00
CA LEU A 481 -26.33 4.14 -4.78
C LEU A 481 -26.53 2.88 -5.64
N GLU A 482 -26.11 2.89 -6.90
CA GLU A 482 -26.22 1.72 -7.78
C GLU A 482 -25.36 0.55 -7.27
N CYS A 483 -24.12 0.81 -6.87
CA CYS A 483 -23.26 -0.21 -6.27
C CYS A 483 -23.88 -0.77 -4.99
N ALA A 484 -24.33 0.10 -4.10
CA ALA A 484 -24.90 -0.32 -2.83
C ALA A 484 -26.31 -0.95 -2.96
N THR A 485 -27.03 -0.71 -4.05
CA THR A 485 -28.32 -1.38 -4.36
C THR A 485 -28.17 -2.69 -5.11
N THR A 486 -26.96 -3.07 -5.50
CA THR A 486 -26.71 -4.27 -6.29
C THR A 486 -26.93 -5.54 -5.46
N PRO A 487 -27.67 -6.54 -5.98
CA PRO A 487 -27.82 -7.84 -5.32
C PRO A 487 -26.46 -8.48 -5.02
N GLY A 488 -26.20 -8.79 -3.75
CA GLY A 488 -24.93 -9.40 -3.33
C GLY A 488 -23.81 -8.42 -2.97
N ALA A 489 -24.09 -7.10 -2.93
CA ALA A 489 -23.11 -6.07 -2.54
C ALA A 489 -22.53 -6.24 -1.12
N GLY A 490 -23.18 -7.00 -0.24
CA GLY A 490 -22.77 -7.14 1.16
C GLY A 490 -23.06 -5.88 1.98
N GLU A 491 -22.41 -5.77 3.13
CA GLU A 491 -22.48 -4.59 4.00
C GLU A 491 -21.47 -3.52 3.52
N ILE A 492 -21.95 -2.32 3.25
CA ILE A 492 -21.11 -1.16 2.91
C ILE A 492 -21.28 -0.09 4.00
N VAL A 493 -20.18 0.30 4.64
CA VAL A 493 -20.11 1.32 5.69
C VAL A 493 -19.32 2.52 5.18
N CYS A 494 -19.80 3.74 5.42
CA CYS A 494 -19.23 4.97 4.85
C CYS A 494 -19.00 6.04 5.93
N ALA A 495 -17.83 6.12 6.55
CA ALA A 495 -17.54 7.11 7.59
C ALA A 495 -17.11 8.48 7.02
N LEU A 496 -17.78 9.57 7.41
CA LEU A 496 -17.45 10.95 7.04
C LEU A 496 -17.08 11.74 8.30
N ASP A 497 -15.79 12.01 8.50
CA ASP A 497 -15.32 12.78 9.65
C ASP A 497 -15.29 14.29 9.36
N ALA A 498 -15.64 15.10 10.36
CA ALA A 498 -15.55 16.56 10.34
C ALA A 498 -16.36 17.21 9.20
N LEU A 499 -17.59 16.74 8.94
CA LEU A 499 -18.44 17.28 7.87
C LEU A 499 -18.68 18.80 8.00
N ASP A 500 -18.54 19.37 9.21
CA ASP A 500 -18.54 20.81 9.46
C ASP A 500 -17.40 21.56 8.76
N GLU A 501 -16.25 20.91 8.54
CA GLU A 501 -15.09 21.44 7.80
C GLU A 501 -15.26 21.35 6.25
N CYS A 502 -16.40 20.85 5.75
CA CYS A 502 -16.78 20.89 4.34
C CYS A 502 -17.28 22.29 3.94
N LYS A 503 -17.00 22.71 2.70
CA LYS A 503 -17.55 23.97 2.14
C LYS A 503 -19.07 23.96 2.27
N GLU A 504 -19.64 25.09 2.68
CA GLU A 504 -21.05 25.17 3.06
C GLU A 504 -22.01 24.70 1.96
N GLU A 505 -21.77 25.10 0.71
CA GLU A 505 -22.60 24.68 -0.43
C GLU A 505 -22.49 23.16 -0.67
N ASP A 506 -21.26 22.62 -0.67
CA ASP A 506 -20.96 21.20 -0.83
C ASP A 506 -21.56 20.35 0.31
N ARG A 507 -21.50 20.86 1.54
CA ARG A 507 -22.05 20.23 2.74
C ARG A 507 -23.56 20.09 2.65
N ASN A 508 -24.24 21.15 2.24
CA ASN A 508 -25.70 21.14 2.07
C ASN A 508 -26.13 20.12 1.00
N ILE A 509 -25.37 20.00 -0.10
CA ILE A 509 -25.62 18.99 -1.14
C ILE A 509 -25.55 17.56 -0.57
N ILE A 510 -24.54 17.25 0.25
CA ILE A 510 -24.43 15.93 0.90
C ILE A 510 -25.62 15.69 1.83
N ILE A 511 -25.96 16.67 2.68
CA ILE A 511 -27.06 16.55 3.65
C ILE A 511 -28.39 16.33 2.94
N ASP A 512 -28.68 17.07 1.87
CA ASP A 512 -29.91 16.94 1.11
C ASP A 512 -30.02 15.56 0.45
N LYS A 513 -28.93 15.05 -0.12
CA LYS A 513 -28.91 13.69 -0.69
C LYS A 513 -29.08 12.59 0.35
N LEU A 514 -28.52 12.74 1.54
CA LEU A 514 -28.76 11.81 2.65
C LEU A 514 -30.24 11.84 3.07
N ARG A 515 -30.84 13.03 3.17
CA ARG A 515 -32.26 13.17 3.49
C ARG A 515 -33.16 12.53 2.45
N GLU A 516 -32.91 12.79 1.16
CA GLU A 516 -33.64 12.18 0.05
C GLU A 516 -33.56 10.64 0.13
N PHE A 517 -32.36 10.12 0.36
CA PHE A 517 -32.11 8.68 0.43
C PHE A 517 -32.87 8.00 1.56
N PHE A 518 -32.78 8.51 2.79
CA PHE A 518 -33.50 7.92 3.94
C PHE A 518 -35.01 8.18 3.90
N SER A 519 -35.46 9.27 3.26
CA SER A 519 -36.89 9.51 3.00
C SER A 519 -37.47 8.46 2.05
N ALA A 520 -36.75 8.12 0.97
CA ALA A 520 -37.19 7.11 0.03
C ALA A 520 -37.34 5.72 0.69
N ILE A 521 -36.40 5.33 1.56
CA ILE A 521 -36.51 4.08 2.34
C ILE A 521 -37.77 4.10 3.22
N ARG A 522 -38.04 5.21 3.89
CA ARG A 522 -39.22 5.37 4.74
C ARG A 522 -40.51 5.21 3.93
N GLU A 523 -40.61 5.83 2.76
CA GLU A 523 -41.76 5.73 1.86
C GLU A 523 -41.96 4.31 1.32
N ASP A 524 -40.88 3.60 0.99
CA ASP A 524 -40.97 2.22 0.51
C ASP A 524 -41.42 1.26 1.63
N ILE A 525 -40.97 1.46 2.86
CA ILE A 525 -41.49 0.74 4.02
C ILE A 525 -43.00 1.03 4.20
N ASP A 526 -43.43 2.28 4.06
CA ASP A 526 -44.84 2.65 4.12
C ASP A 526 -45.68 1.93 3.05
N ARG A 527 -45.16 1.79 1.83
CA ARG A 527 -45.81 1.04 0.75
C ARG A 527 -45.89 -0.45 1.04
N VAL A 528 -44.83 -1.05 1.58
CA VAL A 528 -44.84 -2.46 1.99
C VAL A 528 -45.85 -2.70 3.10
N ILE A 529 -45.95 -1.79 4.08
CA ILE A 529 -46.99 -1.82 5.12
C ILE A 529 -48.38 -1.85 4.48
N ASP A 530 -48.67 -0.91 3.56
CA ASP A 530 -49.96 -0.82 2.89
C ASP A 530 -50.29 -2.07 2.05
N HIS A 531 -49.28 -2.70 1.46
CA HIS A 531 -49.45 -3.85 0.60
C HIS A 531 -49.61 -5.17 1.38
N GLU A 532 -48.83 -5.37 2.44
CA GLU A 532 -48.76 -6.63 3.17
C GLU A 532 -49.83 -6.75 4.26
N ILE A 533 -50.24 -5.64 4.90
CA ILE A 533 -51.30 -5.69 5.94
C ILE A 533 -52.58 -6.32 5.40
N PRO A 534 -53.17 -5.89 4.26
CA PRO A 534 -54.40 -6.50 3.76
C PRO A 534 -54.28 -8.00 3.48
N LYS A 535 -53.07 -8.46 3.10
CA LYS A 535 -52.80 -9.86 2.75
C LYS A 535 -52.59 -10.74 3.97
N ARG A 536 -51.73 -10.32 4.90
CA ARG A 536 -51.34 -11.10 6.09
C ARG A 536 -52.33 -10.99 7.23
N MET A 537 -53.04 -9.88 7.31
CA MET A 537 -54.00 -9.55 8.36
C MET A 537 -55.43 -9.55 7.80
N SER A 538 -55.72 -10.52 6.92
CA SER A 538 -57.03 -10.66 6.27
C SER A 538 -58.17 -10.89 7.27
N HIS A 539 -57.87 -11.53 8.41
CA HIS A 539 -58.77 -11.83 9.52
C HIS A 539 -59.22 -10.58 10.31
N PHE A 540 -58.44 -9.49 10.28
CA PHE A 540 -58.83 -8.23 10.93
C PHE A 540 -59.83 -7.43 10.08
N THR A 541 -60.67 -6.62 10.74
CA THR A 541 -61.58 -5.69 10.05
C THR A 541 -60.80 -4.61 9.29
N LYS A 542 -61.44 -3.97 8.30
CA LYS A 542 -60.82 -2.89 7.50
C LYS A 542 -60.34 -1.72 8.38
N GLU A 543 -61.11 -1.35 9.39
CA GLU A 543 -60.79 -0.26 10.32
C GLU A 543 -59.59 -0.61 11.22
N ASN A 544 -59.52 -1.86 11.70
CA ASN A 544 -58.41 -2.34 12.50
C ASN A 544 -57.11 -2.43 11.70
N ARG A 545 -57.18 -2.90 10.44
CA ARG A 545 -56.04 -2.86 9.52
C ARG A 545 -55.52 -1.45 9.28
N GLN A 546 -56.44 -0.48 9.16
CA GLN A 546 -56.07 0.93 8.96
C GLN A 546 -55.34 1.50 10.18
N ARG A 547 -55.87 1.26 11.39
CA ARG A 547 -55.22 1.68 12.65
C ARG A 547 -53.83 1.07 12.84
N ILE A 548 -53.67 -0.22 12.51
CA ILE A 548 -52.37 -0.89 12.53
C ILE A 548 -51.42 -0.26 11.51
N SER A 549 -51.88 -0.01 10.27
CA SER A 549 -51.07 0.67 9.24
C SER A 549 -50.59 2.04 9.71
N GLU A 550 -51.49 2.89 10.21
CA GLU A 550 -51.17 4.24 10.69
C GLU A 550 -50.18 4.22 11.85
N ARG A 551 -50.35 3.30 12.81
CA ARG A 551 -49.40 3.13 13.92
C ARG A 551 -48.03 2.67 13.44
N LEU A 552 -48.00 1.65 12.57
CA LEU A 552 -46.75 1.16 11.97
C LEU A 552 -46.10 2.21 11.07
N LYS A 553 -46.84 3.20 10.55
CA LYS A 553 -46.29 4.34 9.80
C LYS A 553 -45.76 5.47 10.68
N GLY A 554 -46.31 5.61 11.87
CA GLY A 554 -45.92 6.63 12.85
C GLY A 554 -44.58 6.38 13.56
N ILE A 555 -44.03 5.16 13.49
CA ILE A 555 -42.76 4.83 14.18
C ILE A 555 -41.57 5.40 13.38
N GLY A 556 -40.57 5.97 14.07
CA GLY A 556 -39.49 6.73 13.41
C GLY A 556 -38.43 5.85 12.75
N ASN A 557 -37.80 4.95 13.51
CA ASN A 557 -36.63 4.17 13.09
C ASN A 557 -37.02 2.78 12.59
N ARG A 558 -37.96 2.74 11.64
CA ARG A 558 -38.52 1.50 11.11
C ARG A 558 -37.59 0.88 10.09
N THR A 559 -37.67 -0.44 10.06
CA THR A 559 -36.68 -1.33 9.50
C THR A 559 -37.48 -2.49 8.84
N TYR A 560 -37.08 -3.01 7.66
CA TYR A 560 -37.73 -4.14 6.97
C TYR A 560 -37.80 -5.42 7.81
N LEU A 561 -36.73 -5.75 8.54
CA LEU A 561 -36.67 -6.82 9.51
C LEU A 561 -37.55 -6.51 10.71
N TRP A 562 -37.52 -5.30 11.27
CA TRP A 562 -38.48 -4.89 12.31
C TRP A 562 -39.93 -5.08 11.83
N LEU A 563 -40.22 -4.70 10.58
CA LEU A 563 -41.54 -4.88 9.98
C LEU A 563 -41.88 -6.37 9.81
N ARG A 564 -40.93 -7.18 9.36
CA ARG A 564 -41.08 -8.64 9.21
C ARG A 564 -41.30 -9.33 10.56
N LEU A 565 -40.56 -8.94 11.59
CA LEU A 565 -40.70 -9.46 12.95
C LEU A 565 -42.01 -9.02 13.57
N THR A 566 -42.42 -7.76 13.35
CA THR A 566 -43.71 -7.24 13.78
C THR A 566 -44.85 -8.02 13.12
N PHE A 567 -44.79 -8.23 11.80
CA PHE A 567 -45.75 -9.09 11.10
C PHE A 567 -45.73 -10.53 11.61
N TYR A 568 -44.55 -11.08 11.93
CA TYR A 568 -44.44 -12.40 12.52
C TYR A 568 -45.14 -12.46 13.89
N ILE A 569 -44.86 -11.51 14.80
CA ILE A 569 -45.48 -11.42 16.13
C ILE A 569 -47.01 -11.35 16.00
N ILE A 570 -47.51 -10.50 15.10
CA ILE A 570 -48.95 -10.35 14.86
C ILE A 570 -49.54 -11.65 14.26
N SER A 571 -48.80 -12.35 13.39
CA SER A 571 -49.27 -13.58 12.73
C SER A 571 -49.28 -14.83 13.61
N GLN A 572 -48.48 -14.88 14.68
CA GLN A 572 -48.34 -16.07 15.53
C GLN A 572 -49.48 -16.23 16.54
N ASN A 573 -50.19 -15.16 16.88
CA ASN A 573 -51.33 -15.20 17.80
C ASN A 573 -52.61 -14.54 17.19
N PRO A 574 -53.19 -15.07 16.10
CA PRO A 574 -54.36 -14.44 15.47
C PRO A 574 -55.59 -14.35 16.39
N SER A 575 -55.73 -15.28 17.34
CA SER A 575 -56.86 -15.40 18.26
C SER A 575 -56.80 -14.49 19.50
N ASP A 576 -55.67 -13.81 19.75
CA ASP A 576 -55.50 -12.93 20.90
C ASP A 576 -55.98 -11.49 20.63
N TYR A 577 -56.41 -11.18 19.39
CA TYR A 577 -56.63 -9.81 18.91
C TYR A 577 -58.01 -9.56 18.28
N ASP A 578 -59.00 -10.41 18.57
CA ASP A 578 -60.35 -10.33 17.99
C ASP A 578 -61.19 -9.15 18.54
N ARG A 579 -60.83 -8.57 19.70
CA ARG A 579 -61.58 -7.44 20.30
C ARG A 579 -60.85 -6.10 20.14
N PRO A 580 -61.58 -4.96 20.04
CA PRO A 580 -60.97 -3.63 19.92
C PRO A 580 -59.99 -3.27 21.06
N SER A 581 -60.22 -3.76 22.28
CA SER A 581 -59.31 -3.60 23.44
C SER A 581 -57.96 -4.27 23.25
N ASP A 582 -57.96 -5.39 22.53
CA ASP A 582 -56.79 -6.26 22.36
C ASP A 582 -55.87 -5.69 21.28
N ILE A 583 -56.45 -4.95 20.33
CA ILE A 583 -55.72 -4.17 19.33
C ILE A 583 -55.04 -2.96 19.96
N GLU A 584 -55.69 -2.23 20.86
CA GLU A 584 -55.03 -1.15 21.60
C GLU A 584 -53.88 -1.69 22.46
N ALA A 585 -54.05 -2.85 23.10
CA ALA A 585 -52.98 -3.52 23.84
C ALA A 585 -51.83 -3.95 22.90
N LEU A 586 -52.14 -4.46 21.70
CA LEU A 586 -51.14 -4.78 20.68
C LEU A 586 -50.38 -3.53 20.24
N LEU A 587 -51.07 -2.45 19.87
CA LEU A 587 -50.48 -1.20 19.36
C LEU A 587 -49.58 -0.49 20.40
N ASN A 588 -49.91 -0.64 21.70
CA ASN A 588 -49.11 -0.11 22.81
C ASN A 588 -47.90 -1.00 23.17
N ASN A 589 -47.98 -2.30 22.85
CA ASN A 589 -46.88 -3.25 23.08
C ASN A 589 -46.05 -3.51 21.82
N LEU A 590 -46.33 -2.82 20.71
CA LEU A 590 -45.49 -2.92 19.53
C LEU A 590 -44.11 -2.34 19.85
N PRO A 591 -43.02 -3.08 19.59
CA PRO A 591 -41.69 -2.58 19.85
C PRO A 591 -41.41 -1.34 19.00
N ASP A 592 -40.99 -0.24 19.63
CA ASP A 592 -40.65 0.99 18.89
C ASP A 592 -39.29 0.88 18.14
N GLU A 593 -38.52 -0.19 18.38
CA GLU A 593 -37.16 -0.42 17.87
C GLU A 593 -36.88 -1.91 17.59
N HIS A 594 -35.92 -2.20 16.69
CA HIS A 594 -35.50 -3.55 16.30
C HIS A 594 -34.99 -4.41 17.48
N ALA A 595 -34.18 -3.84 18.38
CA ALA A 595 -33.62 -4.56 19.53
C ALA A 595 -34.71 -5.09 20.48
N LYS A 596 -35.74 -4.26 20.74
CA LYS A 596 -36.88 -4.64 21.59
C LYS A 596 -37.75 -5.72 20.94
N ALA A 597 -37.93 -5.68 19.62
CA ALA A 597 -38.65 -6.73 18.90
C ALA A 597 -37.95 -8.11 19.02
N TYR A 598 -36.62 -8.12 18.97
CA TYR A 598 -35.82 -9.32 19.18
C TYR A 598 -35.88 -9.83 20.63
N GLU A 599 -35.75 -8.94 21.61
CA GLU A 599 -35.88 -9.29 23.03
C GLU A 599 -37.25 -9.88 23.34
N GLU A 600 -38.32 -9.37 22.75
CA GLU A 600 -39.67 -9.88 22.94
C GLU A 600 -39.84 -11.30 22.38
N ILE A 601 -39.23 -11.59 21.23
CA ILE A 601 -39.21 -12.94 20.64
C ILE A 601 -38.37 -13.91 21.49
N LEU A 602 -37.22 -13.47 22.00
CA LEU A 602 -36.33 -14.27 22.85
C LEU A 602 -36.93 -14.52 24.23
N ASN A 603 -37.62 -13.54 24.82
CA ASN A 603 -38.29 -13.67 26.11
C ASN A 603 -39.52 -14.60 26.00
N ARG A 604 -40.24 -14.60 24.88
CA ARG A 604 -41.30 -15.58 24.61
C ARG A 604 -40.76 -17.01 24.44
N LYS A 605 -39.52 -17.18 23.94
CA LYS A 605 -38.85 -18.50 23.84
C LYS A 605 -38.43 -19.10 25.18
N LYS A 606 -38.16 -18.29 26.21
CA LYS A 606 -37.88 -18.80 27.57
C LYS A 606 -39.11 -19.47 28.23
N SER A 607 -40.31 -19.28 27.70
CA SER A 607 -41.56 -19.84 28.24
C SER A 607 -41.93 -21.24 27.72
N LYS A 608 -41.22 -21.83 26.74
CA LYS A 608 -41.53 -23.17 26.23
C LYS A 608 -40.27 -24.03 26.09
N SER A 609 -40.04 -24.91 27.06
CA SER A 609 -39.00 -25.94 27.00
C SER A 609 -39.43 -27.13 26.14
N MET A 610 -38.83 -27.32 24.97
CA MET A 610 -38.33 -28.62 24.48
C MET A 610 -37.68 -28.52 23.08
N VAL A 611 -36.35 -28.62 23.07
CA VAL A 611 -35.46 -29.45 22.22
C VAL A 611 -35.66 -29.52 20.68
N ARG A 612 -34.59 -29.09 19.98
CA ARG A 612 -34.03 -29.53 18.66
C ARG A 612 -34.99 -29.74 17.48
N GLY A 613 -34.87 -28.91 16.44
CA GLY A 613 -35.45 -29.20 15.12
C GLY A 613 -35.62 -28.02 14.15
N ALA A 614 -35.52 -26.76 14.60
CA ALA A 614 -35.85 -25.60 13.75
C ALA A 614 -34.71 -25.09 12.84
N GLY A 615 -33.63 -25.86 12.67
CA GLY A 615 -32.53 -25.52 11.76
C GLY A 615 -32.74 -26.00 10.32
N GLU A 616 -33.63 -26.97 10.08
CA GLU A 616 -33.75 -27.63 8.78
C GLU A 616 -35.02 -27.25 7.98
N GLU A 617 -36.08 -26.76 8.63
CA GLU A 617 -37.37 -26.48 7.94
C GLU A 617 -37.49 -25.07 7.32
N ALA A 618 -36.50 -24.18 7.48
CA ALA A 618 -36.48 -22.89 6.78
C ALA A 618 -36.14 -22.99 5.28
N SER A 619 -35.85 -24.20 4.78
CA SER A 619 -35.40 -24.48 3.42
C SER A 619 -36.53 -24.70 2.39
N ASN A 620 -37.80 -24.77 2.81
CA ASN A 620 -38.89 -25.29 1.96
C ASN A 620 -40.08 -24.34 1.70
N TYR A 621 -39.94 -23.02 1.86
CA TYR A 621 -40.94 -22.07 1.38
C TYR A 621 -40.44 -21.32 0.13
N PRO A 622 -41.27 -21.16 -0.92
CA PRO A 622 -40.86 -20.53 -2.17
C PRO A 622 -40.40 -19.09 -1.91
N SER A 623 -39.16 -18.82 -2.29
CA SER A 623 -38.45 -17.57 -2.13
C SER A 623 -39.05 -16.49 -3.03
N VAL A 624 -39.88 -15.61 -2.45
CA VAL A 624 -40.02 -14.25 -2.98
C VAL A 624 -38.87 -13.45 -2.41
N THR A 625 -37.72 -13.54 -3.09
CA THR A 625 -36.50 -12.80 -2.77
C THR A 625 -36.72 -11.32 -3.06
N VAL A 626 -37.14 -10.56 -2.06
CA VAL A 626 -36.83 -9.13 -2.02
C VAL A 626 -35.55 -9.01 -1.21
N GLN A 627 -34.41 -9.19 -1.88
CA GLN A 627 -33.12 -8.79 -1.34
C GLN A 627 -33.16 -7.27 -1.20
N SER A 628 -33.45 -6.78 0.01
CA SER A 628 -33.28 -5.37 0.34
C SER A 628 -31.77 -5.10 0.39
N PRO A 629 -31.25 -4.14 -0.38
CA PRO A 629 -29.84 -3.81 -0.34
C PRO A 629 -29.46 -3.14 0.99
N VAL A 630 -28.39 -3.63 1.61
CA VAL A 630 -27.76 -2.98 2.77
C VAL A 630 -26.97 -1.79 2.25
N LEU A 631 -27.50 -0.59 2.50
CA LEU A 631 -26.92 0.67 2.05
C LEU A 631 -26.33 1.43 3.24
N ALA A 632 -25.02 1.67 3.14
CA ALA A 632 -24.30 2.85 3.62
C ALA A 632 -24.62 3.29 5.06
N SER A 633 -23.98 2.64 6.02
CA SER A 633 -23.93 3.13 7.38
C SER A 633 -23.01 4.36 7.44
N ILE A 634 -23.57 5.58 7.41
CA ILE A 634 -22.80 6.84 7.43
C ILE A 634 -22.66 7.38 8.84
N ILE A 635 -21.42 7.42 9.35
CA ILE A 635 -21.07 8.17 10.56
C ILE A 635 -20.63 9.56 10.12
N SER A 636 -21.41 10.58 10.43
CA SER A 636 -20.98 11.97 10.27
C SER A 636 -20.69 12.57 11.65
N LEU A 637 -19.44 12.97 11.88
CA LEU A 637 -18.99 13.59 13.13
C LEU A 637 -18.97 15.12 13.00
N TYR A 638 -19.87 15.82 13.69
CA TYR A 638 -20.07 17.28 13.60
C TYR A 638 -19.43 18.04 14.78
N GLY A 639 -18.77 19.16 14.50
CA GLY A 639 -18.42 20.22 15.45
C GLY A 639 -19.43 21.37 15.43
N SER A 640 -20.02 21.68 16.58
CA SER A 640 -20.86 22.88 16.79
C SER A 640 -20.05 24.16 16.90
#